data_AF-A0A947XC58-F1
#
_entry.id   AF-A0A947XC58-F1
#
_cell.length_a   1.000
_cell.length_b   1.000
_cell.length_c   1.000
_cell.angle_alpha   90.00
_cell.angle_beta   90.00
_cell.angle_gamma   90.00
#
_symmetry.space_group_name_H-M   'P 1'
#
loop_
_entity.id
_entity.type
_entity.pdbx_description
1 polymer ?
#
loop_
_entity_poly.entity_id
_entity_poly.type
_entity_poly.pdbx_seq_one_letter_code
_entity_poly.pdbx_strand_id
1 'polypeptide(L)'
;MLNSKNGLFLSLLTAVLAASLSGCLQGSGSSADNTVATVAAGGDPLDDADGADSGGQTDGGDGTTMPTPTEPGNGNDPGDSNTPISENEPAIWLAQTHIQLLNNPSAAAVSPTNTFDDNLKFAEDKLNTYLNTTGEKMLKLTGDKDTLLKLDLTQAHGFSNPRAKVTLFDKNGAVVWESFASSPAAIPASFDYRPGMVTHKLEESFVLMLPGQHLATGAQLEVTVQEQGTSSAADWTKRFALNVGAPVVLPVTMFDFRVFENNQRTLPSEAMVELGRKIPVKALAFQRLEVNMDQAVFLPIKSSTSSIPHIRASSFTEWQTKAQPFTTTTLLPRNYRSVDHSQTMLAVMLNAGGQLYISSYHGNFNDGSTGSFKGRGNSSMYSSSTNASVPNAKGVFAHEFSHNLDLYHWQERNAGKAYADKPYPYEGEMFGILPPTSAGNKTHNGPTWHYIPPSSGNPFGQVNPPFRVDATSNNIYKRVISTSGAQDDKLTNDHVGTISDFDRRVSQHWLERVVRVYNTQTARWSTWDQATGSYSKSVGGTAGINLPRQPAPESVFSLIFATSVVNRDANLAYRPVGPYQSGIRFLYDPQNSTDRTLAQSRAYCPAATVASGGGCDYSVKVVQGTETSVYMLPIDDETNNLQRTVALTDDNAVKHTAINIPASGGAVREITLYKTPNIERTAGAFSIQSAEVLFTRQF
;
A
#
# COMPACT_ATOMS: atom_id res chain seq x y z
N MET A 1 3.31 -17.24 -45.00
CA MET A 1 2.20 -17.55 -45.93
C MET A 1 0.99 -17.87 -45.06
N LEU A 2 0.24 -16.87 -44.58
CA LEU A 2 -0.93 -16.22 -45.20
C LEU A 2 -2.12 -17.17 -45.42
N ASN A 3 -3.13 -17.00 -44.54
CA ASN A 3 -4.56 -16.76 -44.81
C ASN A 3 -5.43 -17.50 -43.77
N SER A 4 -6.59 -17.02 -43.31
CA SER A 4 -7.26 -15.71 -43.26
C SER A 4 -8.67 -16.04 -42.78
N LYS A 5 -9.14 -15.53 -41.63
CA LYS A 5 -10.57 -15.28 -41.36
C LYS A 5 -10.71 -14.28 -40.20
N ASN A 6 -10.72 -13.00 -40.57
CA ASN A 6 -11.44 -11.93 -39.86
C ASN A 6 -12.61 -11.53 -40.76
N GLY A 7 -13.77 -11.26 -40.18
CA GLY A 7 -14.88 -10.65 -40.89
C GLY A 7 -16.07 -10.39 -39.97
N LEU A 8 -16.35 -9.10 -39.77
CA LEU A 8 -17.49 -8.50 -39.06
C LEU A 8 -17.44 -8.52 -37.53
N PHE A 9 -16.94 -7.44 -36.93
CA PHE A 9 -17.63 -6.62 -35.93
C PHE A 9 -16.83 -5.33 -35.71
N LEU A 10 -16.75 -4.50 -36.76
CA LEU A 10 -16.14 -3.17 -36.69
C LEU A 10 -16.85 -2.23 -37.68
N SER A 11 -18.04 -1.73 -37.30
CA SER A 11 -18.72 -0.65 -38.01
C SER A 11 -19.91 -0.10 -37.21
N LEU A 12 -19.68 0.64 -36.11
CA LEU A 12 -20.70 1.53 -35.52
C LEU A 12 -20.10 2.42 -34.40
N LEU A 13 -19.03 3.17 -34.69
CA LEU A 13 -18.58 4.25 -33.80
C LEU A 13 -17.84 5.36 -34.56
N THR A 14 -18.48 5.90 -35.59
CA THR A 14 -17.94 7.03 -36.36
C THR A 14 -19.07 7.86 -36.97
N ALA A 15 -19.98 8.39 -36.15
CA ALA A 15 -21.02 9.32 -36.63
C ALA A 15 -21.76 10.13 -35.53
N VAL A 16 -21.11 10.74 -34.51
CA VAL A 16 -21.75 11.79 -33.69
C VAL A 16 -20.73 12.82 -33.13
N LEU A 17 -19.83 13.33 -33.97
CA LEU A 17 -18.93 14.42 -33.55
C LEU A 17 -18.61 15.35 -34.72
N ALA A 18 -19.66 16.00 -35.26
CA ALA A 18 -19.54 17.16 -36.14
C ALA A 18 -20.92 17.81 -36.37
N ALA A 19 -21.45 18.52 -35.36
CA ALA A 19 -22.47 19.55 -35.58
C ALA A 19 -22.66 20.40 -34.30
N SER A 20 -22.35 21.70 -34.43
CA SER A 20 -22.82 22.86 -33.65
C SER A 20 -21.70 23.75 -33.08
N LEU A 21 -20.92 24.33 -34.00
CA LEU A 21 -20.24 25.61 -33.81
C LEU A 21 -20.74 26.53 -34.92
N SER A 22 -21.72 27.39 -34.62
CA SER A 22 -22.02 28.65 -35.32
C SER A 22 -23.25 29.33 -34.69
N GLY A 23 -23.06 30.55 -34.16
CA GLY A 23 -24.12 31.53 -33.96
C GLY A 23 -24.44 31.91 -32.51
N CYS A 24 -23.78 32.94 -31.97
CA CYS A 24 -24.42 34.25 -31.73
C CYS A 24 -23.47 35.21 -31.00
N LEU A 25 -23.25 36.35 -31.65
CA LEU A 25 -22.66 37.59 -31.13
C LEU A 25 -23.78 38.53 -30.66
N GLN A 26 -23.40 39.50 -29.80
CA GLN A 26 -24.16 40.59 -29.17
C GLN A 26 -24.82 40.20 -27.82
N GLY A 27 -24.68 40.91 -26.71
CA GLY A 27 -24.06 42.21 -26.38
C GLY A 27 -24.63 42.70 -25.04
N SER A 28 -23.95 43.65 -24.39
CA SER A 28 -24.19 44.27 -23.06
C SER A 28 -23.69 43.45 -21.86
N GLY A 29 -22.91 43.95 -20.90
CA GLY A 29 -22.52 45.32 -20.56
C GLY A 29 -22.98 45.67 -19.15
N SER A 30 -22.18 45.37 -18.12
CA SER A 30 -22.17 46.13 -16.86
C SER A 30 -20.99 45.73 -15.96
N SER A 31 -20.39 46.78 -15.43
CA SER A 31 -19.29 46.92 -14.48
C SER A 31 -19.54 46.38 -13.06
N ALA A 32 -18.47 46.45 -12.26
CA ALA A 32 -18.35 46.30 -10.80
C ALA A 32 -18.04 44.86 -10.34
N ASP A 33 -17.16 44.60 -9.38
CA ASP A 33 -16.29 45.46 -8.60
C ASP A 33 -15.15 44.62 -8.03
N ASN A 34 -14.01 45.27 -7.86
CA ASN A 34 -12.78 44.69 -7.36
C ASN A 34 -12.86 44.62 -5.83
N THR A 35 -12.93 43.43 -5.24
CA THR A 35 -12.60 43.26 -3.81
C THR A 35 -11.78 41.99 -3.59
N VAL A 36 -10.50 42.24 -3.32
CA VAL A 36 -9.50 41.30 -2.87
C VAL A 36 -9.85 40.86 -1.45
N ALA A 37 -10.21 39.58 -1.29
CA ALA A 37 -10.26 38.94 0.02
C ALA A 37 -8.93 38.20 0.25
N THR A 38 -8.07 38.80 1.06
CA THR A 38 -6.92 38.15 1.71
C THR A 38 -7.41 36.97 2.55
N VAL A 39 -7.08 35.75 2.12
CA VAL A 39 -7.24 34.55 2.94
C VAL A 39 -5.87 34.18 3.50
N ALA A 40 -5.76 34.27 4.82
CA ALA A 40 -4.59 33.88 5.59
C ALA A 40 -4.31 32.38 5.40
N ALA A 41 -3.09 32.07 4.96
CA ALA A 41 -2.57 30.71 4.92
C ALA A 41 -2.31 30.24 6.36
N GLY A 42 -3.10 29.27 6.82
CA GLY A 42 -2.78 28.48 8.00
C GLY A 42 -1.61 27.54 7.68
N GLY A 43 -0.58 27.59 8.51
CA GLY A 43 0.62 26.77 8.38
C GLY A 43 0.38 25.31 8.78
N ASP A 44 0.87 24.40 7.95
CA ASP A 44 1.19 23.01 8.31
C ASP A 44 2.63 22.97 8.86
N PRO A 45 2.89 22.35 10.02
CA PRO A 45 4.24 22.03 10.45
C PRO A 45 4.61 20.60 10.02
N LEU A 46 5.57 20.50 9.10
CA LEU A 46 6.36 19.29 8.85
C LEU A 46 7.80 19.61 9.24
N ASP A 47 8.21 19.21 10.44
CA ASP A 47 9.61 19.10 10.85
C ASP A 47 9.85 17.67 11.33
N ASP A 48 10.49 16.87 10.47
CA ASP A 48 11.08 15.58 10.81
C ASP A 48 12.54 15.84 11.23
N ALA A 49 12.89 15.54 12.48
CA ALA A 49 14.28 15.46 12.93
C ALA A 49 14.54 14.07 13.54
N ASP A 50 15.25 13.24 12.79
CA ASP A 50 15.95 12.06 13.30
C ASP A 50 17.23 12.51 14.03
N GLY A 51 17.38 12.13 15.30
CA GLY A 51 18.61 12.35 16.06
C GLY A 51 18.68 11.43 17.27
N ALA A 52 19.48 10.36 17.18
CA ALA A 52 19.93 9.57 18.31
C ALA A 52 21.29 10.10 18.80
N ASP A 53 21.38 10.57 20.05
CA ASP A 53 22.12 9.91 21.14
C ASP A 53 22.38 10.84 22.37
N SER A 54 22.27 10.23 23.56
CA SER A 54 22.89 10.53 24.87
C SER A 54 22.46 11.75 25.74
N GLY A 55 21.80 11.43 26.86
CA GLY A 55 22.24 11.88 28.21
C GLY A 55 21.54 13.07 28.90
N GLY A 56 20.80 12.77 29.98
CA GLY A 56 20.90 13.54 31.24
C GLY A 56 19.82 14.58 31.63
N GLN A 57 18.93 14.16 32.55
CA GLN A 57 18.34 14.90 33.69
C GLN A 57 17.32 16.06 33.54
N THR A 58 16.10 15.73 34.02
CA THR A 58 15.18 16.41 34.98
C THR A 58 14.49 17.75 34.69
N ASP A 59 13.17 17.67 34.97
CA ASP A 59 12.21 18.65 35.49
C ASP A 59 11.51 19.66 34.57
N GLY A 60 10.18 19.72 34.76
CA GLY A 60 9.35 20.90 34.51
C GLY A 60 8.23 20.69 33.48
N GLY A 61 6.99 20.62 33.96
CA GLY A 61 5.80 20.51 33.11
C GLY A 61 5.33 21.82 32.51
N ASP A 62 4.42 21.74 31.54
CA ASP A 62 3.09 22.38 31.55
C ASP A 62 2.30 21.83 30.35
N GLY A 63 0.99 21.68 30.53
CA GLY A 63 0.09 21.06 29.58
C GLY A 63 -0.47 22.04 28.56
N THR A 64 -0.69 21.53 27.34
CA THR A 64 -1.75 22.03 26.45
C THR A 64 -2.29 20.87 25.62
N THR A 65 -3.53 20.50 25.89
CA THR A 65 -4.34 19.52 25.19
C THR A 65 -4.78 20.05 23.81
N MET A 66 -4.61 19.22 22.77
CA MET A 66 -5.22 19.46 21.45
C MET A 66 -6.62 18.80 21.40
N PRO A 67 -7.60 19.40 20.69
CA PRO A 67 -9.01 19.04 20.80
C PRO A 67 -9.35 17.76 20.04
N THR A 68 -10.14 16.91 20.69
CA THR A 68 -10.87 15.79 20.09
C THR A 68 -11.94 16.31 19.12
N PRO A 69 -12.07 15.75 17.90
CA PRO A 69 -13.23 16.01 17.05
C PRO A 69 -14.45 15.36 17.69
N THR A 70 -15.47 16.16 17.98
CA THR A 70 -16.80 15.70 18.37
C THR A 70 -17.50 15.14 17.13
N GLU A 71 -17.75 13.83 17.10
CA GLU A 71 -18.69 13.24 16.14
C GLU A 71 -20.13 13.62 16.51
N PRO A 72 -20.99 13.93 15.52
CA PRO A 72 -22.40 14.19 15.78
C PRO A 72 -23.18 12.88 15.95
N GLY A 73 -23.69 12.68 17.17
CA GLY A 73 -24.99 12.06 17.47
C GLY A 73 -25.30 10.67 16.89
N ASN A 74 -25.17 9.66 17.75
CA ASN A 74 -25.77 8.32 17.61
C ASN A 74 -27.23 8.38 17.12
N GLY A 75 -27.45 8.02 15.87
CA GLY A 75 -28.72 7.53 15.37
C GLY A 75 -28.72 6.00 15.45
N ASN A 76 -29.69 5.44 16.19
CA ASN A 76 -29.94 4.01 16.41
C ASN A 76 -29.46 3.08 15.27
N ASP A 77 -28.41 2.30 15.53
CA ASP A 77 -27.94 1.21 14.67
C ASP A 77 -28.87 -0.02 14.85
N PRO A 78 -29.53 -0.54 13.81
CA PRO A 78 -30.44 -1.69 13.92
C PRO A 78 -29.73 -3.05 14.06
N GLY A 79 -28.42 -3.08 14.28
CA GLY A 79 -27.62 -4.32 14.25
C GLY A 79 -27.20 -4.92 15.58
N ASP A 80 -27.48 -4.28 16.72
CA ASP A 80 -26.94 -4.70 18.02
C ASP A 80 -28.00 -5.39 18.89
N SER A 81 -28.36 -6.62 18.49
CA SER A 81 -29.13 -7.51 19.35
C SER A 81 -28.18 -8.56 19.92
N ASN A 82 -27.58 -8.26 21.08
CA ASN A 82 -26.94 -9.24 21.98
C ASN A 82 -27.97 -10.19 22.64
N THR A 83 -29.01 -10.58 21.90
CA THR A 83 -29.93 -11.64 22.31
C THR A 83 -29.20 -12.98 22.13
N PRO A 84 -29.13 -13.84 23.15
CA PRO A 84 -28.62 -15.20 23.00
C PRO A 84 -29.36 -15.89 21.86
N ILE A 85 -28.62 -16.29 20.83
CA ILE A 85 -29.16 -17.01 19.68
C ILE A 85 -29.60 -18.39 20.17
N SER A 86 -30.79 -18.87 19.79
CA SER A 86 -31.22 -20.22 20.17
C SER A 86 -30.25 -21.28 19.66
N GLU A 87 -30.02 -22.36 20.42
CA GLU A 87 -29.18 -23.52 20.07
C GLU A 87 -29.56 -24.22 18.74
N ASN A 88 -30.66 -23.79 18.10
CA ASN A 88 -31.22 -24.35 16.87
C ASN A 88 -30.95 -23.50 15.61
N GLU A 89 -30.07 -22.50 15.65
CA GLU A 89 -29.70 -21.76 14.43
C GLU A 89 -28.45 -22.34 13.74
N PRO A 90 -28.49 -22.55 12.41
CA PRO A 90 -27.31 -22.89 11.63
C PRO A 90 -26.21 -21.82 11.74
N ALA A 91 -24.95 -22.24 11.81
CA ALA A 91 -23.82 -21.31 11.81
C ALA A 91 -23.42 -20.95 10.38
N ILE A 92 -23.33 -19.65 10.07
CA ILE A 92 -22.96 -19.14 8.75
C ILE A 92 -21.61 -18.46 8.84
N TRP A 93 -20.69 -18.89 7.99
CA TRP A 93 -19.35 -18.34 7.88
C TRP A 93 -19.14 -17.73 6.50
N LEU A 94 -18.42 -16.62 6.48
CA LEU A 94 -17.97 -15.97 5.24
C LEU A 94 -16.45 -15.96 5.19
N ALA A 95 -15.87 -16.15 4.00
CA ALA A 95 -14.43 -16.11 3.81
C ALA A 95 -13.99 -15.48 2.48
N GLN A 96 -13.07 -14.52 2.57
CA GLN A 96 -12.31 -13.97 1.43
C GLN A 96 -10.81 -14.22 1.58
N THR A 97 -10.33 -14.15 2.83
CA THR A 97 -8.96 -14.46 3.25
C THR A 97 -8.97 -15.10 4.63
N HIS A 98 -9.90 -14.71 5.49
CA HIS A 98 -10.13 -15.33 6.79
C HIS A 98 -11.57 -15.79 6.86
N ILE A 99 -11.80 -16.94 7.51
CA ILE A 99 -13.13 -17.44 7.80
C ILE A 99 -13.63 -16.74 9.06
N GLN A 100 -14.77 -16.06 8.95
CA GLN A 100 -15.37 -15.33 10.06
C GLN A 100 -16.85 -15.69 10.17
N LEU A 101 -17.29 -15.82 11.42
CA LEU A 101 -18.67 -16.17 11.76
C LEU A 101 -19.58 -14.96 11.56
N LEU A 102 -20.70 -15.15 10.84
CA LEU A 102 -21.69 -14.11 10.59
C LEU A 102 -22.77 -14.06 11.68
N ASN A 103 -23.10 -15.20 12.28
CA ASN A 103 -24.04 -15.33 13.39
C ASN A 103 -23.48 -16.27 14.46
N ASN A 104 -23.44 -15.84 15.72
CA ASN A 104 -22.90 -16.66 16.81
C ASN A 104 -24.00 -17.50 17.47
N PRO A 105 -24.19 -18.80 17.12
CA PRO A 105 -25.10 -19.65 17.89
C PRO A 105 -24.59 -19.67 19.34
N SER A 106 -25.46 -19.55 20.34
CA SER A 106 -25.03 -19.51 21.73
C SER A 106 -24.12 -20.70 22.04
N ALA A 107 -22.83 -20.46 22.29
CA ALA A 107 -21.95 -21.49 22.79
C ALA A 107 -22.48 -21.90 24.16
N ALA A 108 -22.99 -23.13 24.28
CA ALA A 108 -23.39 -23.68 25.56
C ALA A 108 -22.24 -23.47 26.56
N ALA A 109 -22.54 -22.80 27.67
CA ALA A 109 -21.58 -22.48 28.71
C ALA A 109 -20.90 -23.78 29.19
N VAL A 110 -19.67 -24.00 28.76
CA VAL A 110 -18.83 -25.08 29.27
C VAL A 110 -18.47 -24.69 30.71
N SER A 111 -18.84 -25.55 31.67
CA SER A 111 -18.64 -25.32 33.10
C SER A 111 -17.15 -25.12 33.43
N PRO A 112 -16.78 -24.08 34.21
CA PRO A 112 -15.39 -23.72 34.45
C PRO A 112 -14.80 -24.57 35.57
N THR A 113 -13.84 -25.44 35.27
CA THR A 113 -13.09 -26.15 36.32
C THR A 113 -11.59 -26.27 36.06
N ASN A 114 -11.06 -25.66 34.99
CA ASN A 114 -9.68 -25.90 34.55
C ASN A 114 -8.97 -24.58 34.26
N THR A 115 -7.65 -24.54 34.43
CA THR A 115 -6.78 -23.41 34.02
C THR A 115 -6.90 -23.02 32.54
N PHE A 116 -7.42 -23.93 31.71
CA PHE A 116 -7.81 -23.66 30.32
C PHE A 116 -8.93 -22.61 30.21
N ASP A 117 -9.88 -22.61 31.15
CA ASP A 117 -11.05 -21.72 31.13
C ASP A 117 -10.68 -20.29 31.54
N ASP A 118 -9.68 -20.12 32.40
CA ASP A 118 -9.13 -18.81 32.77
C ASP A 118 -8.38 -18.15 31.60
N ASN A 119 -7.61 -18.93 30.83
CA ASN A 119 -6.93 -18.46 29.62
C ASN A 119 -7.93 -18.14 28.50
N LEU A 120 -9.01 -18.92 28.38
CA LEU A 120 -10.11 -18.66 27.45
C LEU A 120 -10.82 -17.34 27.79
N LYS A 121 -11.22 -17.17 29.04
CA LYS A 121 -11.89 -15.95 29.51
C LYS A 121 -11.00 -14.72 29.36
N PHE A 122 -9.71 -14.83 29.68
CA PHE A 122 -8.76 -13.73 29.48
C PHE A 122 -8.62 -13.32 28.00
N ALA A 123 -8.59 -14.31 27.09
CA ALA A 123 -8.53 -14.06 25.65
C ALA A 123 -9.81 -13.39 25.11
N GLU A 124 -10.97 -13.86 25.57
CA GLU A 124 -12.27 -13.26 25.25
C GLU A 124 -12.39 -11.84 25.83
N ASP A 125 -12.02 -11.63 27.09
CA ASP A 125 -12.04 -10.32 27.74
C ASP A 125 -11.12 -9.33 27.02
N LYS A 126 -9.92 -9.73 26.58
CA LYS A 126 -9.03 -8.87 25.78
C LYS A 126 -9.63 -8.52 24.42
N LEU A 127 -10.16 -9.51 23.70
CA LEU A 127 -10.77 -9.28 22.40
C LEU A 127 -12.01 -8.40 22.54
N ASN A 128 -12.89 -8.69 23.49
CA ASN A 128 -14.10 -7.92 23.75
C ASN A 128 -13.77 -6.52 24.26
N THR A 129 -12.78 -6.35 25.15
CA THR A 129 -12.31 -5.02 25.57
C THR A 129 -11.86 -4.21 24.37
N TYR A 130 -11.10 -4.83 23.45
CA TYR A 130 -10.69 -4.17 22.22
C TYR A 130 -11.87 -3.78 21.33
N LEU A 131 -12.79 -4.72 21.05
CA LEU A 131 -13.97 -4.47 20.21
C LEU A 131 -14.88 -3.39 20.83
N ASN A 132 -15.05 -3.41 22.15
CA ASN A 132 -15.89 -2.46 22.88
C ASN A 132 -15.25 -1.08 23.00
N THR A 133 -13.93 -0.98 23.19
CA THR A 133 -13.23 0.31 23.26
C THR A 133 -13.09 0.98 21.91
N THR A 134 -13.05 0.21 20.82
CA THR A 134 -12.93 0.75 19.46
C THR A 134 -14.28 0.89 18.75
N GLY A 135 -15.32 0.19 19.19
CA GLY A 135 -16.61 0.10 18.48
C GLY A 135 -16.52 -0.63 17.13
N GLU A 136 -15.38 -1.28 16.83
CA GLU A 136 -15.10 -1.84 15.52
C GLU A 136 -15.49 -3.33 15.42
N LYS A 137 -16.17 -3.71 14.32
CA LYS A 137 -16.43 -5.12 13.96
C LYS A 137 -15.21 -5.72 13.23
N MET A 138 -14.80 -6.94 13.58
CA MET A 138 -13.66 -7.63 12.93
C MET A 138 -13.93 -8.02 11.47
N LEU A 139 -15.21 -8.21 11.12
CA LEU A 139 -15.64 -8.60 9.78
C LEU A 139 -16.02 -7.37 8.96
N LYS A 140 -15.21 -7.11 7.94
CA LYS A 140 -15.54 -6.25 6.81
C LYS A 140 -15.12 -6.96 5.52
N LEU A 141 -16.06 -7.17 4.61
CA LEU A 141 -15.78 -7.75 3.30
C LEU A 141 -15.14 -6.68 2.41
N THR A 142 -14.17 -7.06 1.60
CA THR A 142 -13.70 -6.24 0.49
C THR A 142 -14.76 -6.26 -0.61
N GLY A 143 -15.20 -5.10 -1.09
CA GLY A 143 -16.19 -5.02 -2.17
C GLY A 143 -15.69 -5.66 -3.46
N ASP A 144 -16.62 -6.18 -4.27
CA ASP A 144 -16.32 -6.75 -5.58
C ASP A 144 -15.24 -7.86 -5.55
N LYS A 145 -15.25 -8.67 -4.49
CA LYS A 145 -14.35 -9.82 -4.29
C LYS A 145 -15.15 -11.05 -3.88
N ASP A 146 -15.00 -12.12 -4.67
CA ASP A 146 -15.66 -13.39 -4.43
C ASP A 146 -15.47 -13.87 -3.00
N THR A 147 -16.55 -14.37 -2.40
CA THR A 147 -16.60 -14.74 -0.99
C THR A 147 -17.15 -16.14 -0.85
N LEU A 148 -16.42 -17.03 -0.19
CA LEU A 148 -16.96 -18.32 0.22
C LEU A 148 -18.01 -18.10 1.30
N LEU A 149 -19.18 -18.69 1.10
CA LEU A 149 -20.17 -18.93 2.14
C LEU A 149 -20.07 -20.41 2.54
N LYS A 150 -19.93 -20.65 3.83
CA LYS A 150 -19.98 -21.97 4.46
C LYS A 150 -21.10 -21.96 5.50
N LEU A 151 -22.03 -22.88 5.39
CA LEU A 151 -23.17 -23.04 6.29
C LEU A 151 -23.03 -24.40 6.99
N ASP A 152 -22.96 -24.35 8.31
CA ASP A 152 -22.87 -25.49 9.19
C ASP A 152 -24.25 -25.84 9.73
N LEU A 153 -24.71 -27.03 9.36
CA LEU A 153 -25.94 -27.63 9.82
C LEU A 153 -25.58 -28.92 10.55
N THR A 154 -26.22 -29.16 11.69
CA THR A 154 -26.09 -30.40 12.46
C THR A 154 -27.39 -31.21 12.44
N GLN A 155 -27.30 -32.51 12.77
CA GLN A 155 -28.47 -33.38 12.90
C GLN A 155 -29.52 -32.86 13.91
N ALA A 156 -29.09 -32.10 14.91
CA ALA A 156 -29.99 -31.49 15.90
C ALA A 156 -31.00 -30.50 15.31
N HIS A 157 -30.74 -29.97 14.10
CA HIS A 157 -31.66 -29.07 13.41
C HIS A 157 -32.89 -29.78 12.80
N GLY A 158 -32.92 -31.12 12.80
CA GLY A 158 -34.11 -31.89 12.44
C GLY A 158 -34.42 -31.99 10.93
N PHE A 159 -33.52 -31.54 10.06
CA PHE A 159 -33.64 -31.74 8.61
C PHE A 159 -33.14 -33.13 8.20
N SER A 160 -33.93 -33.85 7.40
CA SER A 160 -33.55 -35.18 6.90
C SER A 160 -32.78 -35.12 5.59
N ASN A 161 -33.15 -34.20 4.69
CA ASN A 161 -32.54 -33.96 3.40
C ASN A 161 -32.61 -32.45 3.05
N PRO A 162 -31.85 -31.60 3.76
CA PRO A 162 -31.88 -30.16 3.59
C PRO A 162 -31.23 -29.72 2.28
N ARG A 163 -31.75 -28.62 1.73
CA ARG A 163 -31.10 -27.79 0.71
C ARG A 163 -31.04 -26.34 1.18
N ALA A 164 -29.93 -25.67 0.92
CA ALA A 164 -29.75 -24.26 1.29
C ALA A 164 -29.82 -23.37 0.06
N LYS A 165 -30.82 -22.48 0.01
CA LYS A 165 -30.91 -21.40 -0.97
C LYS A 165 -30.26 -20.15 -0.39
N VAL A 166 -29.51 -19.44 -1.21
CA VAL A 166 -28.84 -18.19 -0.85
C VAL A 166 -29.26 -17.11 -1.83
N THR A 167 -29.70 -15.96 -1.31
CA THR A 167 -30.14 -14.80 -2.08
C THR A 167 -29.34 -13.57 -1.67
N LEU A 168 -28.81 -12.82 -2.64
CA LEU A 168 -28.18 -11.52 -2.43
C LEU A 168 -29.11 -10.40 -2.87
N PHE A 169 -29.20 -9.38 -2.03
CA PHE A 169 -29.95 -8.15 -2.30
C PHE A 169 -29.00 -6.96 -2.37
N ASP A 170 -29.30 -6.00 -3.24
CA ASP A 170 -28.60 -4.72 -3.27
C ASP A 170 -29.04 -3.80 -2.11
N LYS A 171 -28.44 -2.60 -2.04
CA LYS A 171 -28.77 -1.59 -1.04
C LYS A 171 -30.22 -1.08 -1.09
N ASN A 172 -30.94 -1.33 -2.18
CA ASN A 172 -32.34 -0.95 -2.35
C ASN A 172 -33.29 -2.12 -2.04
N GLY A 173 -32.76 -3.29 -1.65
CA GLY A 173 -33.53 -4.49 -1.37
C GLY A 173 -33.96 -5.27 -2.62
N ALA A 174 -33.39 -4.98 -3.80
CA ALA A 174 -33.65 -5.75 -5.02
C ALA A 174 -32.79 -7.02 -5.05
N VAL A 175 -33.37 -8.15 -5.46
CA VAL A 175 -32.62 -9.39 -5.67
C VAL A 175 -31.66 -9.19 -6.84
N VAL A 176 -30.37 -9.35 -6.60
CA VAL A 176 -29.33 -9.23 -7.63
C VAL A 176 -28.72 -10.57 -8.01
N TRP A 177 -28.85 -11.58 -7.14
CA TRP A 177 -28.34 -12.92 -7.39
C TRP A 177 -28.99 -13.95 -6.46
N GLU A 178 -29.20 -15.16 -6.95
CA GLU A 178 -29.62 -16.31 -6.13
C GLU A 178 -28.99 -17.61 -6.62
N SER A 179 -28.71 -18.53 -5.70
CA SER A 179 -28.25 -19.88 -6.02
C SER A 179 -28.51 -20.86 -4.86
N PHE A 180 -28.37 -22.15 -5.13
CA PHE A 180 -28.30 -23.17 -4.09
C PHE A 180 -26.83 -23.49 -3.74
N ALA A 181 -26.56 -23.67 -2.44
CA ALA A 181 -25.27 -24.17 -1.98
C ALA A 181 -25.12 -25.67 -2.30
N SER A 182 -23.89 -26.11 -2.53
CA SER A 182 -23.58 -27.54 -2.63
C SER A 182 -23.72 -28.21 -1.26
N SER A 183 -24.46 -29.31 -1.20
CA SER A 183 -24.70 -30.06 0.04
C SER A 183 -23.49 -30.91 0.44
N PRO A 184 -23.27 -31.11 1.75
CA PRO A 184 -22.33 -32.11 2.23
C PRO A 184 -22.83 -33.53 1.95
N ALA A 185 -21.93 -34.51 1.93
CA ALA A 185 -22.31 -35.91 1.74
C ALA A 185 -23.08 -36.48 2.95
N ALA A 186 -22.82 -35.96 4.15
CA ALA A 186 -23.53 -36.28 5.37
C ALA A 186 -23.55 -35.06 6.29
N ILE A 187 -24.65 -34.89 7.03
CA ILE A 187 -24.79 -33.82 8.04
C ILE A 187 -24.13 -34.28 9.35
N PRO A 188 -23.15 -33.54 9.87
CA PRO A 188 -22.50 -33.89 11.13
C PRO A 188 -23.46 -33.89 12.33
N ALA A 189 -23.15 -34.70 13.34
CA ALA A 189 -23.91 -34.71 14.59
C ALA A 189 -23.69 -33.42 15.40
N SER A 190 -22.48 -32.88 15.37
CA SER A 190 -22.07 -31.67 16.08
C SER A 190 -20.84 -31.02 15.44
N PHE A 191 -20.59 -29.76 15.79
CA PHE A 191 -19.35 -29.05 15.53
C PHE A 191 -18.79 -28.52 16.86
N ASP A 192 -17.46 -28.40 16.97
CA ASP A 192 -16.82 -27.68 18.07
C ASP A 192 -16.71 -26.20 17.68
N TYR A 193 -17.60 -25.35 18.22
CA TYR A 193 -17.65 -23.93 17.87
C TYR A 193 -16.65 -23.04 18.63
N ARG A 194 -15.77 -23.61 19.46
CA ARG A 194 -14.78 -22.83 20.19
C ARG A 194 -13.80 -22.14 19.23
N PRO A 195 -13.51 -20.83 19.38
CA PRO A 195 -12.58 -20.12 18.50
C PRO A 195 -11.23 -20.82 18.41
N GLY A 196 -10.66 -20.88 17.21
CA GLY A 196 -9.41 -21.60 16.94
C GLY A 196 -9.52 -23.13 16.90
N MET A 197 -10.53 -23.72 17.54
CA MET A 197 -10.76 -25.18 17.62
C MET A 197 -11.74 -25.70 16.57
N VAL A 198 -12.59 -24.83 16.02
CA VAL A 198 -13.48 -25.19 14.89
C VAL A 198 -12.64 -25.76 13.75
N THR A 199 -12.89 -27.02 13.40
CA THR A 199 -12.29 -27.62 12.22
C THR A 199 -13.17 -27.31 11.00
N HIS A 200 -12.72 -26.40 10.15
CA HIS A 200 -13.50 -25.96 8.99
C HIS A 200 -13.38 -26.92 7.80
N LYS A 201 -13.93 -28.13 7.88
CA LYS A 201 -14.01 -29.01 6.69
C LYS A 201 -15.10 -28.52 5.75
N LEU A 202 -14.81 -28.42 4.45
CA LEU A 202 -15.78 -27.93 3.46
C LEU A 202 -16.75 -29.04 3.05
N GLU A 203 -16.29 -30.29 3.08
CA GLU A 203 -17.05 -31.49 2.75
C GLU A 203 -18.14 -31.85 3.78
N GLU A 204 -18.08 -31.26 4.98
CA GLU A 204 -19.04 -31.43 6.08
C GLU A 204 -20.07 -30.28 6.14
N SER A 205 -20.01 -29.32 5.21
CA SER A 205 -20.81 -28.10 5.21
C SER A 205 -21.53 -27.85 3.89
N PHE A 206 -22.56 -27.01 3.94
CA PHE A 206 -23.12 -26.41 2.73
C PHE A 206 -22.20 -25.29 2.25
N VAL A 207 -21.75 -25.35 1.01
CA VAL A 207 -20.76 -24.38 0.49
C VAL A 207 -21.21 -23.72 -0.81
N LEU A 208 -20.90 -22.44 -0.96
CA LEU A 208 -21.25 -21.63 -2.14
C LEU A 208 -20.25 -20.49 -2.31
N MET A 209 -19.91 -20.16 -3.56
CA MET A 209 -19.16 -18.93 -3.87
C MET A 209 -20.15 -17.80 -4.17
N LEU A 210 -20.16 -16.76 -3.34
CA LEU A 210 -20.88 -15.52 -3.58
C LEU A 210 -20.11 -14.69 -4.63
N PRO A 211 -20.74 -14.27 -5.74
CA PRO A 211 -20.06 -13.49 -6.76
C PRO A 211 -19.73 -12.09 -6.25
N GLY A 212 -18.46 -11.69 -6.35
CA GLY A 212 -17.94 -10.43 -5.84
C GLY A 212 -18.72 -9.22 -6.35
N GLN A 213 -19.07 -9.19 -7.64
CA GLN A 213 -19.78 -8.08 -8.30
C GLN A 213 -21.11 -7.67 -7.64
N HIS A 214 -21.70 -8.52 -6.80
CA HIS A 214 -22.94 -8.25 -6.05
C HIS A 214 -22.66 -7.86 -4.58
N LEU A 215 -21.43 -7.98 -4.12
CA LEU A 215 -20.98 -7.60 -2.78
C LEU A 215 -20.50 -6.14 -2.81
N ALA A 216 -21.44 -5.24 -2.53
CA ALA A 216 -21.21 -3.80 -2.39
C ALA A 216 -21.77 -3.28 -1.06
N THR A 217 -21.42 -2.05 -0.69
CA THR A 217 -21.95 -1.42 0.54
C THR A 217 -23.48 -1.39 0.53
N GLY A 218 -24.07 -1.84 1.64
CA GLY A 218 -25.51 -1.97 1.81
C GLY A 218 -26.09 -3.29 1.30
N ALA A 219 -25.28 -4.20 0.73
CA ALA A 219 -25.74 -5.52 0.32
C ALA A 219 -26.29 -6.34 1.52
N GLN A 220 -27.28 -7.17 1.24
CA GLN A 220 -27.88 -8.08 2.21
C GLN A 220 -27.78 -9.53 1.71
N LEU A 221 -27.61 -10.45 2.64
CA LEU A 221 -27.56 -11.89 2.40
C LEU A 221 -28.75 -12.54 3.08
N GLU A 222 -29.53 -13.33 2.35
CA GLU A 222 -30.55 -14.20 2.92
C GLU A 222 -30.18 -15.66 2.68
N VAL A 223 -30.30 -16.47 3.72
CA VAL A 223 -30.10 -17.91 3.66
C VAL A 223 -31.39 -18.58 4.07
N THR A 224 -31.89 -19.46 3.21
CA THR A 224 -33.08 -20.30 3.44
C THR A 224 -32.68 -21.77 3.42
N VAL A 225 -32.82 -22.45 4.56
CA VAL A 225 -32.67 -23.91 4.66
C VAL A 225 -34.05 -24.53 4.63
N GLN A 226 -34.27 -25.45 3.70
CA GLN A 226 -35.56 -26.09 3.45
C GLN A 226 -35.37 -27.59 3.23
N GLU A 227 -36.39 -28.37 3.55
CA GLU A 227 -36.40 -29.82 3.31
C GLU A 227 -36.64 -30.11 1.82
N GLN A 228 -35.80 -30.93 1.19
CA GLN A 228 -35.95 -31.23 -0.23
C GLN A 228 -37.10 -32.24 -0.46
N GLY A 229 -38.02 -31.89 -1.37
CA GLY A 229 -39.07 -32.81 -1.81
C GLY A 229 -40.30 -32.88 -0.91
N THR A 230 -40.38 -32.06 0.14
CA THR A 230 -41.59 -31.86 0.94
C THR A 230 -42.05 -30.41 0.83
N SER A 231 -43.37 -30.19 0.87
CA SER A 231 -43.98 -28.86 0.91
C SER A 231 -44.38 -28.45 2.33
N SER A 232 -43.89 -29.16 3.36
CA SER A 232 -44.50 -29.16 4.70
C SER A 232 -43.54 -29.21 5.90
N ALA A 233 -42.34 -28.66 5.83
CA ALA A 233 -41.51 -28.45 7.02
C ALA A 233 -41.08 -26.99 7.10
N ALA A 234 -41.07 -26.42 8.31
CA ALA A 234 -40.79 -25.01 8.55
C ALA A 234 -39.41 -24.63 8.01
N ASP A 235 -39.39 -23.92 6.88
CA ASP A 235 -38.16 -23.36 6.33
C ASP A 235 -37.50 -22.45 7.39
N TRP A 236 -36.20 -22.61 7.59
CA TRP A 236 -35.42 -21.64 8.33
C TRP A 236 -34.95 -20.58 7.36
N THR A 237 -35.32 -19.32 7.56
CA THR A 237 -34.84 -18.19 6.75
C THR A 237 -34.28 -17.11 7.64
N LYS A 238 -33.06 -16.64 7.35
CA LYS A 238 -32.46 -15.51 8.04
C LYS A 238 -31.79 -14.56 7.05
N ARG A 239 -31.97 -13.27 7.28
CA ARG A 239 -31.40 -12.19 6.48
C ARG A 239 -30.38 -11.40 7.30
N PHE A 240 -29.25 -11.07 6.68
CA PHE A 240 -28.10 -10.41 7.26
C PHE A 240 -27.75 -9.16 6.46
N ALA A 241 -27.51 -8.04 7.15
CA ALA A 241 -26.82 -6.91 6.54
C ALA A 241 -25.32 -7.23 6.44
N LEU A 242 -24.73 -7.06 5.26
CA LEU A 242 -23.30 -7.31 5.06
C LEU A 242 -22.51 -6.01 5.27
N ASN A 243 -21.45 -6.08 6.08
CA ASN A 243 -20.47 -5.00 6.20
C ASN A 243 -19.47 -5.09 5.04
N VAL A 244 -19.72 -4.35 3.95
CA VAL A 244 -18.88 -4.36 2.74
C VAL A 244 -18.18 -3.02 2.55
N GLY A 245 -16.87 -3.08 2.37
CA GLY A 245 -15.96 -1.97 2.12
C GLY A 245 -15.64 -1.71 0.66
N ALA A 246 -14.58 -0.95 0.42
CA ALA A 246 -14.22 -0.52 -0.93
C ALA A 246 -13.69 -1.68 -1.79
N PRO A 247 -13.99 -1.69 -3.11
CA PRO A 247 -13.40 -2.62 -4.07
C PRO A 247 -12.01 -2.15 -4.53
N VAL A 248 -11.06 -2.02 -3.60
CA VAL A 248 -9.74 -1.44 -3.87
C VAL A 248 -8.98 -2.28 -4.91
N VAL A 249 -8.64 -1.67 -6.05
CA VAL A 249 -7.60 -2.18 -6.95
C VAL A 249 -6.33 -1.40 -6.66
N LEU A 250 -5.31 -2.07 -6.11
CA LEU A 250 -4.05 -1.41 -5.74
C LEU A 250 -3.02 -1.58 -6.87
N PRO A 251 -2.61 -0.50 -7.55
CA PRO A 251 -1.47 -0.53 -8.45
C PRO A 251 -0.20 -0.79 -7.66
N VAL A 252 0.62 -1.75 -8.09
CA VAL A 252 1.91 -2.05 -7.48
C VAL A 252 2.98 -2.08 -8.55
N THR A 253 4.01 -1.26 -8.37
CA THR A 253 5.20 -1.24 -9.24
C THR A 253 6.39 -1.76 -8.46
N MET A 254 6.95 -2.89 -8.89
CA MET A 254 8.17 -3.44 -8.32
C MET A 254 9.36 -3.09 -9.22
N PHE A 255 10.41 -2.52 -8.63
CA PHE A 255 11.68 -2.24 -9.29
C PHE A 255 12.76 -3.17 -8.76
N ASP A 256 13.37 -3.97 -9.63
CA ASP A 256 14.56 -4.75 -9.34
C ASP A 256 15.80 -3.92 -9.66
N PHE A 257 16.39 -3.31 -8.65
CA PHE A 257 17.60 -2.51 -8.80
C PHE A 257 18.84 -3.39 -8.83
N ARG A 258 19.66 -3.18 -9.86
CA ARG A 258 20.93 -3.87 -10.10
C ARG A 258 22.04 -2.85 -10.20
N VAL A 259 22.79 -2.69 -9.12
CA VAL A 259 23.97 -1.82 -9.08
C VAL A 259 25.20 -2.62 -9.52
N PHE A 260 25.86 -2.18 -10.59
CA PHE A 260 27.10 -2.78 -11.13
C PHE A 260 26.98 -4.26 -11.55
N GLU A 261 25.79 -4.70 -11.98
CA GLU A 261 25.53 -6.04 -12.57
C GLU A 261 25.84 -7.26 -11.68
N ASN A 262 25.82 -7.14 -10.34
CA ASN A 262 25.96 -8.31 -9.47
C ASN A 262 24.60 -8.95 -9.13
N ASN A 263 24.48 -10.25 -9.43
CA ASN A 263 23.42 -11.20 -9.05
C ASN A 263 21.98 -10.97 -9.58
N GLN A 264 21.51 -11.92 -10.39
CA GLN A 264 20.19 -11.92 -11.06
C GLN A 264 19.03 -12.46 -10.19
N ARG A 265 19.05 -12.29 -8.87
CA ARG A 265 18.03 -12.94 -8.03
C ARG A 265 16.79 -12.05 -7.88
N THR A 266 15.74 -12.46 -8.57
CA THR A 266 14.47 -11.76 -8.67
C THR A 266 13.46 -12.46 -7.76
N LEU A 267 12.69 -11.72 -6.94
CA LEU A 267 11.55 -12.30 -6.20
C LEU A 267 10.62 -13.04 -7.18
N PRO A 268 10.03 -14.20 -6.87
CA PRO A 268 9.10 -14.85 -7.79
C PRO A 268 7.83 -14.01 -7.96
N SER A 269 7.33 -13.88 -9.20
CA SER A 269 6.09 -13.13 -9.49
C SER A 269 4.88 -13.72 -8.77
N GLU A 270 4.90 -15.01 -8.49
CA GLU A 270 3.89 -15.75 -7.74
C GLU A 270 3.73 -15.20 -6.31
N ALA A 271 4.80 -14.67 -5.69
CA ALA A 271 4.72 -14.08 -4.35
C ALA A 271 3.82 -12.83 -4.33
N MET A 272 3.81 -12.06 -5.42
CA MET A 272 2.92 -10.90 -5.58
C MET A 272 1.47 -11.33 -5.77
N VAL A 273 1.25 -12.35 -6.61
CA VAL A 273 -0.09 -12.89 -6.83
C VAL A 273 -0.66 -13.44 -5.53
N GLU A 274 0.15 -14.16 -4.75
CA GLU A 274 -0.24 -14.68 -3.45
C GLU A 274 -0.52 -13.57 -2.43
N LEU A 275 0.34 -12.55 -2.34
CA LEU A 275 0.12 -11.39 -1.48
C LEU A 275 -1.22 -10.71 -1.78
N GLY A 276 -1.59 -10.55 -3.05
CA GLY A 276 -2.87 -9.98 -3.47
C GLY A 276 -4.10 -10.75 -2.99
N ARG A 277 -3.98 -12.07 -2.76
CA ARG A 277 -5.05 -12.89 -2.19
C ARG A 277 -5.17 -12.71 -0.68
N LYS A 278 -4.07 -12.37 -0.01
CA LYS A 278 -3.96 -12.25 1.45
C LYS A 278 -4.32 -10.87 1.97
N ILE A 279 -4.10 -9.81 1.20
CA ILE A 279 -4.42 -8.44 1.64
C ILE A 279 -5.88 -8.06 1.26
N PRO A 280 -6.50 -7.05 1.91
CA PRO A 280 -7.91 -6.69 1.71
C PRO A 280 -8.12 -5.82 0.46
N VAL A 281 -7.65 -6.27 -0.69
CA VAL A 281 -7.86 -5.64 -2.00
C VAL A 281 -8.72 -6.56 -2.88
N LYS A 282 -9.47 -5.95 -3.79
CA LYS A 282 -10.14 -6.65 -4.90
C LYS A 282 -9.09 -7.33 -5.77
N ALA A 283 -8.08 -6.56 -6.17
CA ALA A 283 -7.01 -7.03 -7.03
C ALA A 283 -5.74 -6.19 -6.86
N LEU A 284 -4.60 -6.77 -7.28
CA LEU A 284 -3.36 -6.05 -7.51
C LEU A 284 -3.19 -5.80 -9.01
N ALA A 285 -2.98 -4.54 -9.39
CA ALA A 285 -2.51 -4.19 -10.74
C ALA A 285 -0.98 -4.14 -10.71
N PHE A 286 -0.36 -5.31 -10.87
CA PHE A 286 1.08 -5.49 -10.70
C PHE A 286 1.86 -5.25 -11.99
N GLN A 287 2.94 -4.46 -11.90
CA GLN A 287 3.97 -4.36 -12.93
C GLN A 287 5.35 -4.46 -12.29
N ARG A 288 6.33 -4.93 -13.07
CA ARG A 288 7.70 -5.18 -12.62
C ARG A 288 8.71 -4.65 -13.63
N LEU A 289 9.76 -4.01 -13.13
CA LEU A 289 10.78 -3.31 -13.92
C LEU A 289 12.17 -3.67 -13.43
N GLU A 290 13.09 -3.90 -14.36
CA GLU A 290 14.52 -3.99 -14.05
C GLU A 290 15.16 -2.60 -14.13
N VAL A 291 15.94 -2.24 -13.12
CA VAL A 291 16.67 -0.96 -13.05
C VAL A 291 18.15 -1.25 -13.00
N ASN A 292 18.82 -1.15 -14.15
CA ASN A 292 20.26 -1.38 -14.25
C ASN A 292 21.02 -0.07 -14.05
N MET A 293 21.91 -0.08 -13.05
CA MET A 293 22.74 1.06 -12.68
C MET A 293 24.20 0.71 -12.96
N ASP A 294 24.66 1.15 -14.12
CA ASP A 294 26.06 1.07 -14.55
C ASP A 294 26.94 2.13 -13.86
N GLN A 295 26.32 3.16 -13.27
CA GLN A 295 26.96 4.15 -12.41
C GLN A 295 26.05 4.46 -11.21
N ALA A 296 26.64 4.72 -10.05
CA ALA A 296 25.93 5.13 -8.84
C ALA A 296 26.72 6.18 -8.06
N VAL A 297 25.98 7.07 -7.39
CA VAL A 297 26.49 8.06 -6.43
C VAL A 297 26.11 7.58 -5.04
N PHE A 298 27.09 7.15 -4.25
CA PHE A 298 26.84 6.60 -2.93
C PHE A 298 26.59 7.70 -1.90
N LEU A 299 25.66 7.44 -0.98
CA LEU A 299 25.44 8.28 0.21
C LEU A 299 26.70 8.29 1.09
N PRO A 300 26.93 9.37 1.87
CA PRO A 300 28.13 9.47 2.66
C PRO A 300 28.06 8.45 3.81
N ILE A 301 29.23 8.03 4.30
CA ILE A 301 29.34 7.10 5.42
C ILE A 301 30.00 7.85 6.57
N LYS A 302 29.21 8.15 7.60
CA LYS A 302 29.71 8.62 8.91
C LYS A 302 29.69 7.46 9.89
N SER A 303 30.84 7.14 10.47
CA SER A 303 30.97 6.26 11.63
C SER A 303 31.92 6.92 12.65
N SER A 304 32.07 6.31 13.83
CA SER A 304 33.04 6.75 14.83
C SER A 304 34.49 6.72 14.34
N THR A 305 34.80 6.01 13.24
CA THR A 305 36.16 5.79 12.74
C THR A 305 36.39 6.19 11.28
N SER A 306 35.33 6.55 10.54
CA SER A 306 35.41 6.84 9.10
C SER A 306 34.40 7.91 8.67
N SER A 307 34.79 8.77 7.74
CA SER A 307 33.93 9.82 7.16
C SER A 307 34.13 9.86 5.66
N ILE A 308 33.37 9.01 4.95
CA ILE A 308 33.47 8.82 3.51
C ILE A 308 32.50 9.79 2.84
N PRO A 309 32.95 10.67 1.93
CA PRO A 309 32.07 11.60 1.22
C PRO A 309 31.23 10.86 0.18
N HIS A 310 30.35 11.60 -0.50
CA HIS A 310 29.69 11.07 -1.68
C HIS A 310 30.68 10.66 -2.77
N ILE A 311 30.55 9.44 -3.25
CA ILE A 311 31.44 8.87 -4.27
C ILE A 311 30.58 8.43 -5.46
N ARG A 312 30.88 8.99 -6.64
CA ARG A 312 30.43 8.41 -7.90
C ARG A 312 31.38 7.29 -8.31
N ALA A 313 30.81 6.15 -8.68
CA ALA A 313 31.56 5.01 -9.22
C ALA A 313 30.75 4.26 -10.26
N SER A 314 31.45 3.52 -11.12
CA SER A 314 30.89 2.65 -12.17
C SER A 314 31.13 1.17 -11.87
N SER A 315 31.85 0.87 -10.79
CA SER A 315 32.06 -0.49 -10.30
C SER A 315 32.31 -0.48 -8.80
N PHE A 316 32.15 -1.65 -8.19
CA PHE A 316 32.46 -1.85 -6.78
C PHE A 316 33.95 -1.58 -6.48
N THR A 317 34.84 -2.08 -7.33
CA THR A 317 36.29 -1.87 -7.21
C THR A 317 36.63 -0.37 -7.26
N GLU A 318 36.04 0.37 -8.20
CA GLU A 318 36.26 1.81 -8.32
C GLU A 318 35.78 2.55 -7.07
N TRP A 319 34.58 2.22 -6.57
CA TRP A 319 34.06 2.79 -5.33
C TRP A 319 35.00 2.53 -4.16
N GLN A 320 35.46 1.29 -4.00
CA GLN A 320 36.37 0.92 -2.93
C GLN A 320 37.67 1.71 -3.00
N THR A 321 38.30 1.78 -4.18
CA THR A 321 39.52 2.56 -4.39
C THR A 321 39.34 4.03 -4.01
N LYS A 322 38.20 4.64 -4.38
CA LYS A 322 37.87 6.03 -4.01
C LYS A 322 37.56 6.20 -2.52
N ALA A 323 37.05 5.17 -1.85
CA ALA A 323 36.68 5.20 -0.44
C ALA A 323 37.87 4.94 0.52
N GLN A 324 38.90 4.20 0.07
CA GLN A 324 40.07 3.83 0.89
C GLN A 324 40.71 5.01 1.65
N PRO A 325 40.92 6.22 1.07
CA PRO A 325 41.57 7.32 1.78
C PRO A 325 40.80 7.83 3.00
N PHE A 326 39.51 7.53 3.10
CA PHE A 326 38.59 8.04 4.11
C PHE A 326 38.31 7.06 5.25
N THR A 327 38.96 5.89 5.23
CA THR A 327 38.81 4.85 6.23
C THR A 327 40.16 4.36 6.72
N THR A 328 40.26 4.09 8.02
CA THR A 328 41.44 3.46 8.63
C THR A 328 41.33 1.94 8.66
N THR A 329 40.16 1.38 8.32
CA THR A 329 39.91 -0.06 8.29
C THR A 329 40.13 -0.62 6.88
N THR A 330 40.97 -1.66 6.76
CA THR A 330 41.10 -2.48 5.54
C THR A 330 39.80 -3.21 5.19
N LEU A 331 38.92 -3.38 6.17
CA LEU A 331 37.53 -3.78 5.98
C LEU A 331 36.71 -2.53 5.69
N LEU A 332 36.70 -2.08 4.42
CA LEU A 332 35.52 -1.34 3.94
C LEU A 332 34.33 -2.25 4.21
N PRO A 333 33.29 -1.81 4.94
CA PRO A 333 32.19 -2.69 5.29
C PRO A 333 31.67 -3.39 4.04
N ARG A 334 31.51 -4.72 4.10
CA ARG A 334 30.64 -5.47 3.15
C ARG A 334 29.21 -4.89 3.12
N ASN A 335 28.89 -4.05 4.10
CA ASN A 335 27.63 -3.36 4.33
C ASN A 335 27.58 -2.10 3.46
N TYR A 336 27.34 -2.32 2.17
CA TYR A 336 27.13 -1.32 1.15
C TYR A 336 25.85 -0.52 1.45
N ARG A 337 25.90 0.82 1.48
CA ARG A 337 24.70 1.70 1.55
C ARG A 337 24.00 1.89 0.19
N SER A 338 24.28 1.04 -0.80
CA SER A 338 23.56 1.02 -2.07
C SER A 338 22.06 0.80 -1.86
N VAL A 339 21.66 0.12 -0.80
CA VAL A 339 20.26 -0.04 -0.40
C VAL A 339 19.65 1.31 -0.03
N ASP A 340 20.25 2.07 0.89
CA ASP A 340 19.78 3.41 1.28
C ASP A 340 19.74 4.36 0.07
N HIS A 341 20.74 4.28 -0.81
CA HIS A 341 20.79 5.04 -2.05
C HIS A 341 19.61 4.69 -2.98
N SER A 342 19.39 3.40 -3.22
CA SER A 342 18.36 2.92 -4.13
C SER A 342 16.95 3.12 -3.55
N GLN A 343 16.78 3.10 -2.23
CA GLN A 343 15.56 3.55 -1.54
C GLN A 343 15.30 5.03 -1.76
N THR A 344 16.33 5.86 -1.67
CA THR A 344 16.22 7.30 -1.97
C THR A 344 15.77 7.49 -3.42
N MET A 345 16.36 6.74 -4.36
CA MET A 345 15.94 6.74 -5.77
C MET A 345 14.48 6.33 -5.95
N LEU A 346 14.04 5.26 -5.28
CA LEU A 346 12.65 4.81 -5.31
C LEU A 346 11.69 5.90 -4.83
N ALA A 347 12.02 6.57 -3.72
CA ALA A 347 11.21 7.64 -3.17
C ALA A 347 11.14 8.85 -4.11
N VAL A 348 12.24 9.25 -4.75
CA VAL A 348 12.21 10.36 -5.72
C VAL A 348 11.45 9.98 -7.00
N MET A 349 11.55 8.74 -7.47
CA MET A 349 10.77 8.24 -8.61
C MET A 349 9.27 8.24 -8.34
N LEU A 350 8.87 7.80 -7.15
CA LEU A 350 7.47 7.89 -6.70
C LEU A 350 6.98 9.34 -6.76
N ASN A 351 7.80 10.26 -6.26
CA ASN A 351 7.49 11.69 -6.28
C ASN A 351 7.42 12.24 -7.72
N ALA A 352 8.26 11.79 -8.65
CA ALA A 352 8.27 12.28 -10.04
C ALA A 352 6.90 12.22 -10.74
N GLY A 353 6.06 11.25 -10.39
CA GLY A 353 4.74 11.05 -10.99
C GLY A 353 3.56 11.66 -10.22
N GLY A 354 3.78 12.28 -9.05
CA GLY A 354 2.70 12.79 -8.21
C GLY A 354 1.80 11.67 -7.70
N GLN A 355 2.37 10.56 -7.24
CA GLN A 355 1.64 9.31 -7.00
C GLN A 355 1.20 9.10 -5.54
N LEU A 356 0.96 10.19 -4.81
CA LEU A 356 0.63 10.12 -3.38
C LEU A 356 -0.62 9.26 -3.14
N TYR A 357 -0.43 8.07 -2.56
CA TYR A 357 -1.46 7.06 -2.29
C TYR A 357 -2.29 6.59 -3.50
N ILE A 358 -1.75 6.71 -4.72
CA ILE A 358 -2.39 6.17 -5.93
C ILE A 358 -1.83 4.79 -6.26
N SER A 359 -0.51 4.64 -6.10
CA SER A 359 0.22 3.41 -6.39
C SER A 359 1.16 3.07 -5.23
N SER A 360 1.33 1.78 -4.99
CA SER A 360 2.36 1.25 -4.10
C SER A 360 3.61 0.91 -4.91
N TYR A 361 4.79 1.21 -4.35
CA TYR A 361 6.07 0.95 -4.98
C TYR A 361 6.92 0.02 -4.12
N HIS A 362 7.60 -0.92 -4.74
CA HIS A 362 8.52 -1.82 -4.04
C HIS A 362 9.89 -1.85 -4.71
N GLY A 363 10.95 -1.62 -3.96
CA GLY A 363 12.33 -1.81 -4.41
C GLY A 363 12.87 -3.17 -3.97
N ASN A 364 13.26 -4.02 -4.91
CA ASN A 364 14.07 -5.20 -4.66
C ASN A 364 15.53 -4.89 -5.01
N PHE A 365 16.42 -4.88 -4.02
CA PHE A 365 17.82 -4.50 -4.20
C PHE A 365 18.73 -5.74 -4.17
N ASN A 366 19.49 -5.93 -5.25
CA ASN A 366 20.27 -7.15 -5.50
C ASN A 366 21.75 -7.07 -5.10
N ASP A 367 22.09 -6.35 -4.04
CA ASP A 367 23.46 -6.29 -3.51
C ASP A 367 23.56 -6.93 -2.11
N GLY A 368 24.76 -7.41 -1.81
CA GLY A 368 25.00 -8.27 -0.67
C GLY A 368 24.90 -7.55 0.68
N SER A 369 24.11 -8.13 1.58
CA SER A 369 24.43 -8.34 2.99
C SER A 369 24.02 -7.36 4.09
N THR A 370 23.15 -6.36 3.90
CA THR A 370 22.55 -5.65 5.06
C THR A 370 21.14 -5.13 4.85
N GLY A 371 20.24 -5.49 5.76
CA GLY A 371 18.83 -5.13 5.80
C GLY A 371 18.56 -3.70 6.22
N SER A 372 18.63 -2.78 5.25
CA SER A 372 17.88 -1.52 5.37
C SER A 372 16.47 -1.79 4.86
N PHE A 373 15.54 -1.74 5.80
CA PHE A 373 14.14 -2.10 5.69
C PHE A 373 13.34 -0.87 6.09
N LYS A 374 12.62 -0.30 5.14
CA LYS A 374 11.83 0.90 5.37
C LYS A 374 10.55 0.74 4.57
N GLY A 375 9.43 0.63 5.26
CA GLY A 375 8.17 1.06 4.72
C GLY A 375 7.74 2.36 5.39
N ARG A 376 7.38 3.36 4.59
CA ARG A 376 6.72 4.57 5.08
C ARG A 376 5.25 4.45 4.70
N GLY A 377 4.36 4.27 5.68
CA GLY A 377 2.92 4.34 5.47
C GLY A 377 2.37 5.77 5.54
N ASN A 378 2.98 6.64 6.36
CA ASN A 378 2.30 7.88 6.76
C ASN A 378 2.34 9.03 5.74
N SER A 379 3.22 8.99 4.73
CA SER A 379 3.34 10.04 3.70
C SER A 379 3.50 9.54 2.26
N SER A 380 3.54 8.23 2.04
CA SER A 380 3.69 7.58 0.73
C SER A 380 3.35 6.09 0.85
N MET A 381 3.32 5.33 -0.26
CA MET A 381 3.24 3.87 -0.23
C MET A 381 4.46 3.30 -0.94
N TYR A 382 5.58 3.24 -0.24
CA TYR A 382 6.75 2.54 -0.77
C TYR A 382 7.44 1.71 0.30
N SER A 383 7.95 0.55 -0.13
CA SER A 383 8.76 -0.32 0.70
C SER A 383 9.91 -0.90 -0.09
N SER A 384 10.82 -1.58 0.59
CA SER A 384 11.92 -2.22 -0.09
C SER A 384 12.57 -3.33 0.69
N SER A 385 13.09 -4.33 -0.02
CA SER A 385 13.81 -5.46 0.58
C SER A 385 15.14 -5.72 -0.12
N THR A 386 16.08 -6.30 0.61
CA THR A 386 17.39 -6.70 0.09
C THR A 386 17.46 -8.20 -0.14
N ASN A 387 17.94 -8.59 -1.32
CA ASN A 387 18.50 -9.89 -1.68
C ASN A 387 17.59 -11.14 -1.56
N ALA A 388 17.26 -11.73 -2.70
CA ALA A 388 16.60 -13.03 -2.85
C ALA A 388 17.44 -14.29 -2.43
N SER A 389 18.67 -14.12 -1.92
CA SER A 389 19.51 -15.21 -1.39
C SER A 389 19.52 -15.33 0.14
N VAL A 390 18.92 -14.40 0.88
CA VAL A 390 18.63 -14.64 2.30
C VAL A 390 17.62 -15.78 2.36
N PRO A 391 17.79 -16.80 3.23
CA PRO A 391 16.82 -17.89 3.36
C PRO A 391 15.37 -17.39 3.48
N ASN A 392 15.15 -16.17 3.99
CA ASN A 392 13.86 -15.49 4.17
C ASN A 392 13.49 -14.35 3.21
N ALA A 393 14.05 -14.27 2.00
CA ALA A 393 13.78 -13.09 1.15
C ALA A 393 12.29 -12.84 0.85
N LYS A 394 11.48 -13.90 0.71
CA LYS A 394 10.04 -13.77 0.44
C LYS A 394 9.24 -13.30 1.65
N GLY A 395 9.58 -13.78 2.86
CA GLY A 395 8.94 -13.32 4.08
C GLY A 395 9.33 -11.87 4.39
N VAL A 396 10.62 -11.54 4.21
CA VAL A 396 11.10 -10.15 4.30
C VAL A 396 10.35 -9.25 3.33
N PHE A 397 10.23 -9.62 2.06
CA PHE A 397 9.43 -8.87 1.09
C PHE A 397 8.01 -8.57 1.62
N ALA A 398 7.32 -9.59 2.13
CA ALA A 398 5.95 -9.44 2.61
C ALA A 398 5.86 -8.58 3.88
N HIS A 399 6.85 -8.69 4.76
CA HIS A 399 7.02 -7.83 5.93
C HIS A 399 7.21 -6.36 5.54
N GLU A 400 8.12 -6.07 4.62
CA GLU A 400 8.35 -4.71 4.11
C GLU A 400 7.12 -4.15 3.42
N PHE A 401 6.43 -4.97 2.62
CA PHE A 401 5.18 -4.56 1.99
C PHE A 401 4.07 -4.29 3.02
N SER A 402 4.06 -5.01 4.14
CA SER A 402 3.04 -4.83 5.20
C SER A 402 3.02 -3.40 5.75
N HIS A 403 4.16 -2.71 5.79
CA HIS A 403 4.24 -1.30 6.19
C HIS A 403 3.55 -0.34 5.22
N ASN A 404 3.41 -0.68 3.94
CA ASN A 404 2.59 0.09 3.00
C ASN A 404 1.09 0.01 3.34
N LEU A 405 0.71 -0.93 4.20
CA LEU A 405 -0.65 -1.20 4.65
C LEU A 405 -0.90 -0.70 6.09
N ASP A 406 -0.04 0.20 6.60
CA ASP A 406 -0.12 0.75 7.96
C ASP A 406 0.05 -0.32 9.06
N LEU A 407 0.83 -1.36 8.78
CA LEU A 407 1.15 -2.42 9.73
C LEU A 407 2.47 -2.14 10.45
N TYR A 408 2.53 -2.49 11.73
CA TYR A 408 3.63 -2.17 12.63
C TYR A 408 4.35 -3.43 13.13
N HIS A 409 5.56 -3.28 13.63
CA HIS A 409 6.26 -4.32 14.39
C HIS A 409 5.58 -4.53 15.75
N TRP A 410 4.49 -5.29 15.79
CA TRP A 410 3.70 -5.51 17.01
C TRP A 410 4.53 -6.08 18.17
N GLN A 411 5.57 -6.86 17.88
CA GLN A 411 6.51 -7.39 18.87
C GLN A 411 7.43 -6.34 19.53
N GLU A 412 7.53 -5.13 18.97
CA GLU A 412 8.40 -4.07 19.49
C GLU A 412 7.66 -3.05 20.37
N ARG A 413 6.38 -3.27 20.65
CA ARG A 413 5.54 -2.36 21.45
C ARG A 413 6.16 -1.99 22.80
N ASN A 414 6.74 -2.97 23.50
CA ASN A 414 7.33 -2.77 24.83
C ASN A 414 8.74 -2.14 24.80
N ALA A 415 9.27 -1.82 23.62
CA ALA A 415 10.64 -1.30 23.46
C ALA A 415 10.71 0.24 23.44
N GLY A 416 9.68 0.96 23.92
CA GLY A 416 9.67 2.43 23.98
C GLY A 416 9.60 3.13 22.61
N LYS A 417 9.12 2.43 21.57
CA LYS A 417 8.95 3.00 20.22
C LYS A 417 7.61 3.72 20.07
N ALA A 418 7.49 4.58 19.05
CA ALA A 418 6.34 5.45 18.75
C ALA A 418 4.95 4.76 18.60
N TYR A 419 4.89 3.42 18.72
CA TYR A 419 3.68 2.63 18.64
C TYR A 419 3.40 1.84 19.92
N ALA A 420 4.07 2.18 21.03
CA ALA A 420 3.86 1.60 22.35
C ALA A 420 2.37 1.63 22.77
N ASP A 421 1.64 2.66 22.35
CA ASP A 421 0.26 2.90 22.76
C ASP A 421 -0.79 2.25 21.85
N LYS A 422 -0.41 1.66 20.71
CA LYS A 422 -1.37 1.03 19.78
C LYS A 422 -1.66 -0.41 20.19
N PRO A 423 -2.86 -0.77 20.70
CA PRO A 423 -3.15 -2.15 21.13
C PRO A 423 -3.21 -3.15 19.96
N TYR A 424 -2.68 -4.36 20.16
CA TYR A 424 -2.82 -5.52 19.27
C TYR A 424 -3.41 -6.67 20.11
N PRO A 425 -4.49 -7.32 19.65
CA PRO A 425 -5.28 -8.19 20.52
C PRO A 425 -4.70 -9.61 20.66
N TYR A 426 -3.82 -10.05 19.75
CA TYR A 426 -3.37 -11.44 19.70
C TYR A 426 -1.97 -11.61 20.28
N GLU A 427 -1.93 -11.80 21.60
CA GLU A 427 -0.70 -11.94 22.37
C GLU A 427 -0.85 -13.00 23.47
N GLY A 428 0.19 -13.82 23.63
CA GLY A 428 0.20 -14.85 24.66
C GLY A 428 -0.53 -16.12 24.25
N GLU A 429 -0.88 -16.94 25.24
CA GLU A 429 -1.72 -18.12 25.01
C GLU A 429 -3.18 -17.67 24.87
N MET A 430 -3.87 -18.17 23.85
CA MET A 430 -5.28 -17.87 23.60
C MET A 430 -5.99 -19.14 23.16
N PHE A 431 -7.17 -19.42 23.72
CA PHE A 431 -7.98 -20.61 23.40
C PHE A 431 -7.21 -21.94 23.61
N GLY A 432 -6.27 -21.96 24.57
CA GLY A 432 -5.38 -23.09 24.85
C GLY A 432 -4.37 -23.42 23.75
N ILE A 433 -4.16 -22.50 22.81
CA ILE A 433 -3.13 -22.58 21.77
C ILE A 433 -1.98 -21.66 22.19
N LEU A 434 -0.76 -22.19 22.17
CA LEU A 434 0.43 -21.50 22.61
C LEU A 434 0.89 -20.46 21.57
N PRO A 435 1.48 -19.34 22.02
CA PRO A 435 2.10 -18.39 21.10
C PRO A 435 3.43 -18.94 20.55
N PRO A 436 3.95 -18.37 19.45
CA PRO A 436 5.30 -18.63 18.98
C PRO A 436 6.34 -18.34 20.07
N THR A 437 7.25 -19.29 20.32
CA THR A 437 8.29 -19.18 21.37
C THR A 437 9.37 -18.14 21.06
N SER A 438 9.54 -17.75 19.80
CA SER A 438 10.58 -16.82 19.33
C SER A 438 10.11 -15.38 19.10
N ALA A 439 8.82 -15.08 19.30
CA ALA A 439 8.30 -13.71 19.19
C ALA A 439 8.46 -12.99 20.54
N GLY A 440 9.19 -11.87 20.57
CA GLY A 440 9.57 -11.19 21.83
C GLY A 440 8.40 -10.94 22.80
N ASN A 441 7.25 -10.47 22.29
CA ASN A 441 6.03 -10.24 23.07
C ASN A 441 4.98 -11.36 22.93
N LYS A 442 5.35 -12.55 22.45
CA LYS A 442 4.41 -13.67 22.21
C LYS A 442 3.25 -13.31 21.26
N THR A 443 3.48 -12.37 20.34
CA THR A 443 2.48 -11.90 19.37
C THR A 443 2.23 -12.94 18.26
N HIS A 444 0.98 -13.10 17.82
CA HIS A 444 0.59 -14.12 16.85
C HIS A 444 -0.60 -13.72 15.94
N ASN A 445 -0.97 -14.58 14.98
CA ASN A 445 -1.99 -14.29 13.97
C ASN A 445 -3.46 -14.38 14.43
N GLY A 446 -3.69 -14.67 15.71
CA GLY A 446 -5.04 -14.85 16.25
C GLY A 446 -5.69 -16.20 15.89
N PRO A 447 -6.95 -16.41 16.31
CA PRO A 447 -7.67 -17.70 16.24
C PRO A 447 -8.29 -18.01 14.87
N THR A 448 -8.09 -17.14 13.89
CA THR A 448 -8.91 -17.09 12.67
C THR A 448 -8.30 -17.97 11.58
N TRP A 449 -9.09 -18.88 11.01
CA TRP A 449 -8.63 -19.77 9.94
C TRP A 449 -8.41 -18.99 8.64
N HIS A 450 -7.34 -19.34 7.93
CA HIS A 450 -7.00 -18.73 6.66
C HIS A 450 -7.71 -19.43 5.50
N TYR A 451 -8.22 -18.66 4.55
CA TYR A 451 -8.88 -19.10 3.34
C TYR A 451 -8.04 -18.75 2.12
N ILE A 452 -7.67 -19.78 1.36
CA ILE A 452 -7.06 -19.68 0.04
C ILE A 452 -8.20 -19.80 -0.98
N PRO A 453 -8.41 -18.79 -1.84
CA PRO A 453 -9.45 -18.82 -2.87
C PRO A 453 -9.34 -20.00 -3.84
N PRO A 454 -10.41 -20.28 -4.62
CA PRO A 454 -10.45 -21.41 -5.55
C PRO A 454 -9.28 -21.46 -6.54
N SER A 455 -8.92 -22.68 -6.95
CA SER A 455 -7.91 -22.95 -7.97
C SER A 455 -8.33 -24.11 -8.86
N SER A 456 -7.61 -24.37 -9.96
CA SER A 456 -7.91 -25.50 -10.85
C SER A 456 -7.86 -26.82 -10.07
N GLY A 457 -9.02 -27.46 -9.90
CA GLY A 457 -9.16 -28.71 -9.14
C GLY A 457 -9.70 -28.54 -7.71
N ASN A 458 -9.85 -27.31 -7.21
CA ASN A 458 -10.52 -27.04 -5.93
C ASN A 458 -11.47 -25.84 -6.09
N PRO A 459 -12.75 -26.08 -6.44
CA PRO A 459 -13.71 -25.03 -6.81
C PRO A 459 -14.16 -24.15 -5.63
N PHE A 460 -13.96 -24.61 -4.39
CA PHE A 460 -14.31 -23.85 -3.18
C PHE A 460 -13.10 -23.32 -2.42
N GLY A 461 -11.89 -23.60 -2.89
CA GLY A 461 -10.65 -23.17 -2.24
C GLY A 461 -10.27 -24.04 -1.03
N GLN A 462 -9.24 -23.61 -0.32
CA GLN A 462 -8.67 -24.35 0.81
C GLN A 462 -8.72 -23.52 2.09
N VAL A 463 -9.01 -24.17 3.19
CA VAL A 463 -9.02 -23.59 4.53
C VAL A 463 -7.88 -24.15 5.35
N ASN A 464 -7.20 -23.30 6.11
CA ASN A 464 -6.01 -23.67 6.86
C ASN A 464 -6.08 -23.16 8.30
N PRO A 465 -5.64 -23.96 9.27
CA PRO A 465 -5.72 -23.59 10.67
C PRO A 465 -4.80 -22.40 11.02
N PRO A 466 -5.12 -21.66 12.09
CA PRO A 466 -4.31 -20.55 12.59
C PRO A 466 -3.00 -21.01 13.25
N PHE A 467 -2.86 -22.31 13.53
CA PHE A 467 -1.70 -22.91 14.16
C PHE A 467 -0.83 -23.71 13.17
N ARG A 468 0.38 -24.03 13.59
CA ARG A 468 1.32 -24.89 12.88
C ARG A 468 0.80 -26.32 12.85
N VAL A 469 0.90 -26.95 11.69
CA VAL A 469 0.53 -28.35 11.47
C VAL A 469 1.80 -29.09 11.07
N ASP A 470 2.64 -29.39 12.06
CA ASP A 470 3.83 -30.22 11.88
C ASP A 470 4.00 -31.19 13.06
N ALA A 471 4.86 -32.20 12.89
CA ALA A 471 4.99 -33.32 13.82
C ALA A 471 5.43 -32.91 15.24
N THR A 472 5.92 -31.68 15.45
CA THR A 472 6.54 -31.25 16.70
C THR A 472 5.94 -29.98 17.31
N SER A 473 5.03 -29.27 16.61
CA SER A 473 4.49 -27.98 17.04
C SER A 473 2.99 -27.77 16.85
N ASN A 474 2.21 -28.86 16.75
CA ASN A 474 0.75 -28.78 16.81
C ASN A 474 0.31 -27.96 18.04
N ASN A 475 -0.65 -27.05 17.85
CA ASN A 475 -1.15 -26.07 18.84
C ASN A 475 -0.19 -24.91 19.17
N ILE A 476 0.69 -24.51 18.25
CA ILE A 476 1.37 -23.21 18.30
C ILE A 476 0.81 -22.30 17.21
N TYR A 477 0.37 -21.10 17.58
CA TYR A 477 -0.10 -20.11 16.59
C TYR A 477 0.99 -19.73 15.58
N LYS A 478 0.56 -19.36 14.38
CA LYS A 478 1.43 -18.74 13.37
C LYS A 478 1.82 -17.31 13.76
N ARG A 479 3.04 -16.90 13.41
CA ARG A 479 3.51 -15.51 13.60
C ARG A 479 2.83 -14.54 12.64
N VAL A 480 2.73 -13.28 13.07
CA VAL A 480 2.29 -12.17 12.24
C VAL A 480 3.30 -11.81 11.16
N ILE A 481 2.82 -11.42 9.98
CA ILE A 481 3.68 -11.09 8.84
C ILE A 481 4.59 -9.88 9.13
N SER A 482 4.12 -8.96 9.97
CA SER A 482 4.89 -7.82 10.47
C SER A 482 5.96 -8.20 11.51
N THR A 483 6.15 -9.50 11.79
CA THR A 483 7.21 -10.05 12.63
C THR A 483 8.08 -11.00 11.81
N SER A 484 9.18 -10.48 11.27
CA SER A 484 10.16 -11.25 10.48
C SER A 484 9.56 -11.98 9.26
N GLY A 485 8.43 -11.52 8.72
CA GLY A 485 7.81 -12.11 7.54
C GLY A 485 7.10 -13.44 7.74
N ALA A 486 6.99 -13.92 8.98
CA ALA A 486 6.34 -15.18 9.35
C ALA A 486 6.76 -16.40 8.48
N GLN A 487 8.05 -16.48 8.14
CA GLN A 487 8.51 -17.44 7.11
C GLN A 487 8.28 -18.90 7.47
N ASP A 488 8.61 -19.28 8.70
CA ASP A 488 8.46 -20.66 9.18
C ASP A 488 6.99 -21.00 9.47
N ASP A 489 6.07 -20.05 9.24
CA ASP A 489 4.64 -20.15 9.49
C ASP A 489 3.80 -20.06 8.20
N LYS A 490 4.46 -20.07 7.04
CA LYS A 490 3.78 -20.11 5.74
C LYS A 490 3.13 -21.49 5.52
N LEU A 491 2.08 -21.51 4.70
CA LEU A 491 1.43 -22.76 4.32
C LEU A 491 2.31 -23.56 3.34
N THR A 492 2.09 -24.87 3.27
CA THR A 492 2.76 -25.71 2.28
C THR A 492 2.46 -25.18 0.88
N ASN A 493 3.52 -24.87 0.12
CA ASN A 493 3.50 -24.24 -1.22
C ASN A 493 3.32 -22.71 -1.26
N ASP A 494 3.06 -22.04 -0.13
CA ASP A 494 3.03 -20.58 -0.08
C ASP A 494 4.45 -19.97 -0.12
N HIS A 495 4.52 -18.76 -0.64
CA HIS A 495 5.70 -17.92 -0.72
C HIS A 495 5.79 -16.92 0.42
N VAL A 496 4.67 -16.40 0.90
CA VAL A 496 4.61 -15.37 1.95
C VAL A 496 3.83 -15.86 3.17
N GLY A 497 4.11 -15.27 4.34
CA GLY A 497 3.38 -15.58 5.57
C GLY A 497 1.88 -15.26 5.49
N THR A 498 1.11 -15.71 6.47
CA THR A 498 -0.29 -15.30 6.64
C THR A 498 -0.37 -13.95 7.36
N ILE A 499 -1.29 -13.11 6.94
CA ILE A 499 -1.66 -11.87 7.65
C ILE A 499 -2.75 -12.21 8.66
N SER A 500 -2.76 -11.61 9.85
CA SER A 500 -3.87 -11.82 10.79
C SER A 500 -5.15 -11.16 10.28
N ASP A 501 -6.31 -11.56 10.78
CA ASP A 501 -7.56 -10.86 10.48
C ASP A 501 -7.59 -9.45 11.07
N PHE A 502 -6.90 -9.24 12.20
CA PHE A 502 -6.65 -7.91 12.73
C PHE A 502 -5.83 -7.02 11.77
N ASP A 503 -4.67 -7.49 11.31
CA ASP A 503 -3.82 -6.76 10.37
C ASP A 503 -4.54 -6.51 9.06
N ARG A 504 -5.35 -7.48 8.60
CA ARG A 504 -6.22 -7.31 7.45
C ARG A 504 -7.21 -6.17 7.68
N ARG A 505 -7.83 -6.06 8.85
CA ARG A 505 -8.77 -4.97 9.17
C ARG A 505 -8.07 -3.61 9.17
N VAL A 506 -6.92 -3.50 9.84
CA VAL A 506 -6.08 -2.29 9.86
C VAL A 506 -5.73 -1.87 8.43
N SER A 507 -5.25 -2.82 7.62
CA SER A 507 -4.93 -2.62 6.21
C SER A 507 -6.14 -2.16 5.41
N GLN A 508 -7.32 -2.72 5.66
CA GLN A 508 -8.53 -2.37 4.92
C GLN A 508 -8.96 -0.93 5.21
N HIS A 509 -9.02 -0.54 6.49
CA HIS A 509 -9.34 0.83 6.88
C HIS A 509 -8.32 1.83 6.34
N TRP A 510 -7.04 1.48 6.40
CA TRP A 510 -5.98 2.28 5.82
C TRP A 510 -6.20 2.52 4.33
N LEU A 511 -6.36 1.44 3.55
CA LEU A 511 -6.52 1.52 2.10
C LEU A 511 -7.77 2.30 1.70
N GLU A 512 -8.89 2.10 2.38
CA GLU A 512 -10.13 2.86 2.14
C GLU A 512 -9.94 4.35 2.43
N ARG A 513 -9.16 4.69 3.47
CA ARG A 513 -8.90 6.08 3.87
C ARG A 513 -7.97 6.80 2.89
N VAL A 514 -6.91 6.14 2.42
CA VAL A 514 -5.83 6.84 1.69
C VAL A 514 -5.80 6.59 0.20
N VAL A 515 -6.25 5.42 -0.29
CA VAL A 515 -6.14 5.11 -1.71
C VAL A 515 -7.00 6.09 -2.51
N ARG A 516 -6.35 6.79 -3.44
CA ARG A 516 -6.98 7.82 -4.26
C ARG A 516 -7.35 7.25 -5.62
N VAL A 517 -8.61 7.39 -5.97
CA VAL A 517 -9.16 6.99 -7.27
C VAL A 517 -9.69 8.23 -7.96
N TYR A 518 -9.45 8.36 -9.27
CA TYR A 518 -10.06 9.44 -10.03
C TYR A 518 -11.51 9.08 -10.32
N ASN A 519 -12.43 9.86 -9.75
CA ASN A 519 -13.87 9.72 -10.00
C ASN A 519 -14.20 10.48 -11.30
N THR A 520 -14.52 9.73 -12.35
CA THR A 520 -14.83 10.29 -13.68
C THR A 520 -16.16 11.05 -13.72
N GLN A 521 -17.11 10.74 -12.84
CA GLN A 521 -18.41 11.43 -12.78
C GLN A 521 -18.27 12.84 -12.20
N THR A 522 -17.37 13.00 -11.23
CA THR A 522 -17.12 14.30 -10.55
C THR A 522 -15.82 14.97 -11.01
N ALA A 523 -15.12 14.36 -11.97
CA ALA A 523 -13.86 14.82 -12.55
C ALA A 523 -12.76 15.19 -11.52
N ARG A 524 -12.71 14.48 -10.39
CA ARG A 524 -11.78 14.75 -9.28
C ARG A 524 -11.22 13.47 -8.68
N TRP A 525 -10.04 13.59 -8.06
CA TRP A 525 -9.52 12.53 -7.20
C TRP A 525 -10.38 12.41 -5.94
N SER A 526 -10.62 11.18 -5.47
CA SER A 526 -11.47 10.89 -4.31
C SER A 526 -10.96 9.67 -3.57
N THR A 527 -11.24 9.61 -2.26
CA THR A 527 -11.10 8.41 -1.43
C THR A 527 -12.45 7.78 -1.18
N TRP A 528 -12.45 6.60 -0.55
CA TRP A 528 -13.67 5.90 -0.24
C TRP A 528 -14.52 6.67 0.77
N ASP A 529 -15.81 6.77 0.49
CA ASP A 529 -16.81 7.25 1.41
C ASP A 529 -17.73 6.08 1.80
N GLN A 530 -17.63 5.67 3.07
CA GLN A 530 -18.43 4.58 3.62
C GLN A 530 -19.93 4.92 3.64
N ALA A 531 -20.30 6.19 3.79
CA ALA A 531 -21.70 6.59 3.89
C ALA A 531 -22.43 6.44 2.55
N THR A 532 -21.74 6.78 1.45
CA THR A 532 -22.30 6.64 0.09
C THR A 532 -21.97 5.30 -0.56
N GLY A 533 -21.03 4.54 0.00
CA GLY A 533 -20.54 3.29 -0.59
C GLY A 533 -19.83 3.50 -1.93
N SER A 534 -19.11 4.62 -2.07
CA SER A 534 -18.49 5.03 -3.34
C SER A 534 -17.23 5.87 -3.13
N TYR A 535 -16.40 6.01 -4.17
CA TYR A 535 -15.25 6.93 -4.16
C TYR A 535 -15.72 8.37 -4.41
N SER A 536 -16.26 9.03 -3.39
CA SER A 536 -16.87 10.36 -3.50
C SER A 536 -16.27 11.40 -2.55
N LYS A 537 -15.53 10.96 -1.52
CA LYS A 537 -14.87 11.85 -0.54
C LYS A 537 -13.74 12.61 -1.23
N SER A 538 -13.86 13.93 -1.31
CA SER A 538 -12.85 14.77 -1.95
C SER A 538 -11.53 14.65 -1.20
N VAL A 539 -10.43 14.52 -1.95
CA VAL A 539 -9.08 14.56 -1.39
C VAL A 539 -8.47 15.94 -1.59
N GLY A 540 -7.66 16.36 -0.62
CA GLY A 540 -6.76 17.50 -0.79
C GLY A 540 -5.58 17.18 -1.71
N GLY A 541 -4.94 18.23 -2.22
CA GLY A 541 -3.79 18.14 -3.11
C GLY A 541 -4.08 18.68 -4.51
N THR A 542 -3.06 19.25 -5.13
CA THR A 542 -3.21 19.91 -6.43
C THR A 542 -2.81 18.94 -7.54
N ALA A 543 -3.69 18.79 -8.54
CA ALA A 543 -3.40 18.01 -9.75
C ALA A 543 -2.12 18.51 -10.43
N GLY A 544 -1.28 17.59 -10.87
CA GLY A 544 0.04 17.87 -11.45
C GLY A 544 1.11 18.31 -10.45
N ILE A 545 0.81 18.42 -9.15
CA ILE A 545 1.80 18.63 -8.09
C ILE A 545 1.81 17.39 -7.20
N ASN A 546 0.92 17.28 -6.20
CA ASN A 546 0.86 16.13 -5.30
C ASN A 546 0.19 14.92 -5.95
N LEU A 547 -0.67 15.18 -6.94
CA LEU A 547 -1.44 14.22 -7.71
C LEU A 547 -0.99 14.24 -9.18
N PRO A 548 -1.25 13.21 -9.99
CA PRO A 548 -0.93 13.20 -11.41
C PRO A 548 -1.72 14.29 -12.12
N ARG A 549 -1.13 14.86 -13.18
CA ARG A 549 -1.80 15.85 -14.04
C ARG A 549 -3.00 15.24 -14.78
N GLN A 550 -2.95 13.94 -15.06
CA GLN A 550 -3.96 13.19 -15.79
C GLN A 550 -4.44 11.98 -14.98
N PRO A 551 -5.72 11.60 -15.09
CA PRO A 551 -6.29 10.47 -14.34
C PRO A 551 -5.71 9.11 -14.67
N ALA A 552 -5.54 8.84 -15.97
CA ALA A 552 -5.04 7.56 -16.44
C ALA A 552 -3.51 7.55 -16.32
N PRO A 553 -2.91 6.45 -15.85
CA PRO A 553 -1.47 6.29 -15.97
C PRO A 553 -1.07 6.36 -17.45
N GLU A 554 0.04 7.05 -17.70
CA GLU A 554 0.66 7.16 -19.01
C GLU A 554 1.89 6.24 -19.04
N SER A 555 2.32 5.83 -20.24
CA SER A 555 3.62 5.19 -20.41
C SER A 555 4.72 6.25 -20.26
N VAL A 556 5.61 6.11 -19.28
CA VAL A 556 6.64 7.11 -18.94
C VAL A 556 8.04 6.53 -18.91
N PHE A 557 9.02 7.40 -19.10
CA PHE A 557 10.37 7.21 -18.58
C PHE A 557 10.55 8.07 -17.33
N SER A 558 11.08 7.50 -16.25
CA SER A 558 11.61 8.27 -15.13
C SER A 558 13.06 8.62 -15.40
N LEU A 559 13.37 9.92 -15.35
CA LEU A 559 14.74 10.41 -15.35
C LEU A 559 15.12 10.78 -13.93
N ILE A 560 16.20 10.18 -13.43
CA ILE A 560 16.67 10.37 -12.04
C ILE A 560 18.02 11.09 -12.11
N PHE A 561 18.20 12.04 -11.21
CA PHE A 561 19.41 12.87 -11.13
C PHE A 561 19.93 12.87 -9.70
N ALA A 562 21.25 12.81 -9.56
CA ALA A 562 21.98 13.16 -8.36
C ALA A 562 22.76 14.45 -8.66
N THR A 563 22.57 15.48 -7.85
CA THR A 563 23.31 16.74 -7.97
C THR A 563 24.04 17.05 -6.69
N SER A 564 25.25 17.61 -6.79
CA SER A 564 26.03 18.03 -5.64
C SER A 564 26.59 19.43 -5.85
N VAL A 565 26.39 20.22 -4.81
CA VAL A 565 26.84 21.60 -4.70
C VAL A 565 28.31 21.70 -4.25
N VAL A 566 28.79 20.69 -3.52
CA VAL A 566 30.14 20.63 -2.95
C VAL A 566 31.08 19.68 -3.70
N ASN A 567 30.56 18.68 -4.42
CA ASN A 567 31.36 17.73 -5.19
C ASN A 567 30.83 17.55 -6.61
N ARG A 568 31.38 18.30 -7.57
CA ARG A 568 30.92 18.22 -8.97
C ARG A 568 31.03 16.83 -9.59
N ASP A 569 31.98 16.02 -9.15
CA ASP A 569 32.16 14.65 -9.65
C ASP A 569 31.05 13.69 -9.18
N ALA A 570 30.28 14.09 -8.16
CA ALA A 570 29.10 13.37 -7.70
C ALA A 570 27.83 13.69 -8.51
N ASN A 571 27.87 14.61 -9.49
CA ASN A 571 26.74 14.84 -10.39
C ASN A 571 26.54 13.66 -11.36
N LEU A 572 25.31 13.19 -11.50
CA LEU A 572 24.98 12.05 -12.36
C LEU A 572 23.51 12.11 -12.84
N ALA A 573 23.29 11.79 -14.13
CA ALA A 573 21.99 11.32 -14.61
C ALA A 573 22.06 9.81 -14.75
N TYR A 574 21.14 9.12 -14.09
CA TYR A 574 21.01 7.68 -14.21
C TYR A 574 20.45 7.30 -15.58
N ARG A 575 20.57 6.02 -15.93
CA ARG A 575 19.86 5.51 -17.11
C ARG A 575 18.36 5.73 -16.94
N PRO A 576 17.64 6.17 -17.99
CA PRO A 576 16.19 6.29 -17.96
C PRO A 576 15.54 4.98 -17.52
N VAL A 577 14.60 5.05 -16.58
CA VAL A 577 13.86 3.88 -16.09
C VAL A 577 12.50 3.84 -16.79
N GLY A 578 12.25 2.78 -17.55
CA GLY A 578 10.99 2.61 -18.30
C GLY A 578 11.21 2.08 -19.72
N PRO A 579 10.16 2.06 -20.55
CA PRO A 579 8.84 2.63 -20.29
C PRO A 579 8.03 1.84 -19.24
N TYR A 580 7.19 2.51 -18.45
CA TYR A 580 6.24 1.88 -17.52
C TYR A 580 5.01 2.74 -17.25
N GLN A 581 3.95 2.16 -16.65
CA GLN A 581 2.72 2.89 -16.37
C GLN A 581 2.85 3.71 -15.09
N SER A 582 2.73 5.04 -15.20
CA SER A 582 2.79 5.94 -14.06
C SER A 582 2.09 7.27 -14.38
N GLY A 583 1.86 8.08 -13.35
CA GLY A 583 1.43 9.45 -13.53
C GLY A 583 2.59 10.38 -13.88
N ILE A 584 2.23 11.58 -14.31
CA ILE A 584 3.15 12.66 -14.65
C ILE A 584 2.75 13.90 -13.84
N ARG A 585 3.72 14.53 -13.17
CA ARG A 585 3.55 15.90 -12.62
C ARG A 585 3.63 16.93 -13.74
N PHE A 586 3.28 18.17 -13.45
CA PHE A 586 3.61 19.25 -14.38
C PHE A 586 5.13 19.31 -14.58
N LEU A 587 5.52 19.37 -15.84
CA LEU A 587 6.87 19.65 -16.29
C LEU A 587 6.91 21.10 -16.76
N TYR A 588 7.98 21.80 -16.46
CA TYR A 588 8.10 23.24 -16.74
C TYR A 588 9.32 23.47 -17.63
N ASP A 589 9.12 24.14 -18.76
CA ASP A 589 10.21 24.55 -19.64
C ASP A 589 10.85 25.85 -19.12
N PRO A 590 12.15 25.87 -18.75
CA PRO A 590 12.81 27.08 -18.28
C PRO A 590 12.90 28.19 -19.33
N GLN A 591 12.79 27.87 -20.61
CA GLN A 591 12.84 28.87 -21.69
C GLN A 591 11.52 29.64 -21.79
N ASN A 592 10.40 29.06 -21.34
CA ASN A 592 9.07 29.67 -21.36
C ASN A 592 8.79 30.44 -20.06
N SER A 593 8.65 31.77 -20.15
CA SER A 593 8.38 32.64 -18.99
C SER A 593 7.08 32.31 -18.24
N THR A 594 6.06 31.79 -18.93
CA THR A 594 4.80 31.36 -18.31
C THR A 594 5.04 30.15 -17.42
N ASP A 595 5.80 29.17 -17.90
CA ASP A 595 6.15 27.97 -17.14
C ASP A 595 6.99 28.31 -15.91
N ARG A 596 7.92 29.26 -16.03
CA ARG A 596 8.69 29.79 -14.88
C ARG A 596 7.79 30.35 -13.79
N THR A 597 6.85 31.21 -14.19
CA THR A 597 5.88 31.81 -13.27
C THR A 597 5.01 30.74 -12.62
N LEU A 598 4.56 29.76 -13.39
CA LEU A 598 3.74 28.65 -12.89
C LEU A 598 4.51 27.77 -11.91
N ALA A 599 5.76 27.40 -12.23
CA ALA A 599 6.63 26.60 -11.35
C ALA A 599 6.79 27.25 -9.97
N GLN A 600 6.97 28.58 -9.94
CA GLN A 600 7.05 29.36 -8.69
C GLN A 600 5.72 29.37 -7.93
N SER A 601 4.61 29.66 -8.61
CA SER A 601 3.27 29.76 -7.98
C SER A 601 2.73 28.42 -7.45
N ARG A 602 3.26 27.30 -7.95
CA ARG A 602 2.81 25.94 -7.66
C ARG A 602 3.72 25.19 -6.69
N ALA A 603 4.64 25.87 -6.01
CA ALA A 603 5.60 25.23 -5.11
C ALA A 603 6.31 24.03 -5.76
N TYR A 604 6.58 24.12 -7.07
CA TYR A 604 7.34 23.09 -7.78
C TYR A 604 8.81 23.20 -7.41
N CYS A 605 9.33 24.43 -7.41
CA CYS A 605 10.66 24.73 -6.89
C CYS A 605 10.61 24.77 -5.35
N PRO A 606 11.62 24.22 -4.65
CA PRO A 606 11.72 24.30 -3.20
C PRO A 606 11.52 25.72 -2.66
N ALA A 607 10.74 25.85 -1.59
CA ALA A 607 10.47 27.13 -0.95
C ALA A 607 11.70 27.58 -0.12
N ALA A 608 11.93 28.90 -0.07
CA ALA A 608 13.00 29.48 0.72
C ALA A 608 12.79 29.23 2.22
N THR A 609 13.60 28.38 2.85
CA THR A 609 13.69 28.32 4.31
C THR A 609 14.60 29.44 4.80
N VAL A 610 13.99 30.56 5.20
CA VAL A 610 14.61 31.69 5.93
C VAL A 610 15.75 32.44 5.20
N ALA A 611 15.47 33.66 4.74
CA ALA A 611 16.41 34.69 4.25
C ALA A 611 17.34 34.37 3.04
N SER A 612 17.65 33.11 2.75
CA SER A 612 18.35 32.64 1.55
C SER A 612 17.31 32.08 0.58
N GLY A 613 17.01 32.83 -0.48
CA GLY A 613 15.98 32.45 -1.43
C GLY A 613 16.22 31.08 -2.07
N GLY A 614 15.30 30.13 -1.90
CA GLY A 614 15.36 28.83 -2.57
C GLY A 614 14.72 28.82 -3.95
N GLY A 615 15.13 27.91 -4.83
CA GLY A 615 14.66 27.90 -6.22
C GLY A 615 14.93 26.61 -6.98
N CYS A 616 14.67 26.62 -8.28
CA CYS A 616 15.09 25.58 -9.19
C CYS A 616 16.46 25.97 -9.77
N ASP A 617 17.53 25.43 -9.19
CA ASP A 617 18.91 25.78 -9.56
C ASP A 617 19.50 24.89 -10.66
N TYR A 618 18.70 23.93 -11.15
CA TYR A 618 19.10 22.96 -12.16
C TYR A 618 18.04 22.80 -13.24
N SER A 619 18.49 22.50 -14.45
CA SER A 619 17.63 22.12 -15.57
C SER A 619 18.28 21.02 -16.39
N VAL A 620 17.46 20.29 -17.14
CA VAL A 620 17.91 19.17 -17.95
C VAL A 620 17.40 19.32 -19.38
N LYS A 621 18.29 19.18 -20.36
CA LYS A 621 17.93 18.95 -21.75
C LYS A 621 17.87 17.45 -22.00
N VAL A 622 16.77 17.01 -22.59
CA VAL A 622 16.51 15.61 -22.94
C VAL A 622 16.27 15.51 -24.43
N VAL A 623 16.99 14.62 -25.10
CA VAL A 623 16.72 14.25 -26.49
C VAL A 623 15.97 12.92 -26.50
N GLN A 624 14.70 12.95 -26.92
CA GLN A 624 13.86 11.76 -27.09
C GLN A 624 13.52 11.58 -28.57
N GLY A 625 13.94 10.47 -29.17
CA GLY A 625 13.76 10.26 -30.61
C GLY A 625 14.43 11.38 -31.43
N THR A 626 13.61 12.23 -32.05
CA THR A 626 14.01 13.45 -32.78
C THR A 626 13.68 14.75 -32.04
N GLU A 627 12.97 14.67 -30.93
CA GLU A 627 12.55 15.81 -30.12
C GLU A 627 13.63 16.18 -29.09
N THR A 628 13.73 17.47 -28.79
CA THR A 628 14.57 18.00 -27.73
C THR A 628 13.73 18.88 -26.84
N SER A 629 13.71 18.57 -25.55
CA SER A 629 12.97 19.31 -24.54
C SER A 629 13.89 19.71 -23.41
N VAL A 630 13.59 20.84 -22.76
CA VAL A 630 14.30 21.30 -21.57
C VAL A 630 13.31 21.35 -20.41
N TYR A 631 13.71 20.82 -19.26
CA TYR A 631 12.87 20.77 -18.07
C TYR A 631 13.60 21.39 -16.88
N MET A 632 12.90 22.16 -16.07
CA MET A 632 13.37 22.53 -14.73
C MET A 632 13.44 21.29 -13.85
N LEU A 633 14.38 21.30 -12.91
CA LEU A 633 14.45 20.29 -11.86
C LEU A 633 14.14 20.94 -10.51
N PRO A 634 13.33 20.29 -9.64
CA PRO A 634 12.95 20.83 -8.34
C PRO A 634 14.06 20.56 -7.33
N ILE A 635 15.24 21.11 -7.59
CA ILE A 635 16.41 21.06 -6.71
C ILE A 635 16.91 22.48 -6.54
N ASP A 636 17.12 22.83 -5.27
CA ASP A 636 17.77 24.06 -4.84
C ASP A 636 19.24 23.78 -4.50
N ASP A 637 20.12 24.65 -4.97
CA ASP A 637 21.57 24.69 -4.71
C ASP A 637 21.89 25.73 -3.62
N GLU A 638 20.88 26.39 -3.00
CA GLU A 638 21.02 27.49 -2.03
C GLU A 638 22.23 28.39 -2.31
N THR A 639 22.21 29.02 -3.47
CA THR A 639 23.16 30.07 -3.81
C THR A 639 22.81 31.35 -3.05
N ASN A 640 23.18 31.42 -1.77
CA ASN A 640 23.56 32.65 -1.03
C ASN A 640 24.15 32.31 0.36
N ASN A 641 25.47 32.08 0.42
CA ASN A 641 26.35 32.13 1.60
C ASN A 641 26.25 31.06 2.72
N LEU A 642 25.21 30.23 2.84
CA LEU A 642 25.15 29.17 3.88
C LEU A 642 25.75 27.81 3.44
N GLN A 643 25.92 27.55 2.14
CA GLN A 643 26.46 26.27 1.66
C GLN A 643 27.98 26.16 1.61
N ARG A 644 28.75 27.24 1.86
CA ARG A 644 30.20 27.09 2.08
C ARG A 644 30.55 26.33 3.37
N THR A 645 29.57 26.02 4.21
CA THR A 645 29.72 25.27 5.45
C THR A 645 29.18 23.84 5.42
N VAL A 646 28.55 23.38 4.32
CA VAL A 646 28.11 21.98 4.19
C VAL A 646 29.32 21.10 3.91
N ALA A 647 29.60 20.15 4.79
CA ALA A 647 30.74 19.24 4.61
C ALA A 647 30.49 18.27 3.45
N LEU A 648 31.55 17.83 2.76
CA LEU A 648 31.48 16.79 1.71
C LEU A 648 30.84 15.46 2.18
N THR A 649 30.79 15.26 3.48
CA THR A 649 30.26 14.08 4.15
C THR A 649 28.85 14.30 4.69
N ASP A 650 28.27 15.49 4.54
CA ASP A 650 26.89 15.78 4.93
C ASP A 650 25.88 15.05 4.05
N ASP A 651 24.82 14.49 4.63
CA ASP A 651 23.77 13.81 3.86
C ASP A 651 23.05 14.76 2.89
N ASN A 652 23.10 16.07 3.14
CA ASN A 652 22.55 17.11 2.28
C ASN A 652 23.48 17.56 1.15
N ALA A 653 24.73 17.07 1.09
CA ALA A 653 25.70 17.47 0.08
C ALA A 653 25.37 16.95 -1.34
N VAL A 654 24.59 15.87 -1.45
CA VAL A 654 23.99 15.40 -2.71
C VAL A 654 22.46 15.40 -2.57
N LYS A 655 21.78 16.03 -3.53
CA LYS A 655 20.33 15.99 -3.67
C LYS A 655 19.95 15.06 -4.81
N HIS A 656 18.90 14.27 -4.59
CA HIS A 656 18.31 13.43 -5.62
C HIS A 656 16.97 14.01 -6.06
N THR A 657 16.68 13.95 -7.35
CA THR A 657 15.36 14.27 -7.87
C THR A 657 15.03 13.38 -9.05
N ALA A 658 13.76 13.35 -9.43
CA ALA A 658 13.33 12.69 -10.64
C ALA A 658 12.15 13.41 -11.30
N ILE A 659 12.03 13.25 -12.61
CA ILE A 659 10.88 13.67 -13.41
C ILE A 659 10.39 12.51 -14.26
N ASN A 660 9.07 12.41 -14.44
CA ASN A 660 8.47 11.48 -15.39
C ASN A 660 8.16 12.22 -16.68
N ILE A 661 8.68 11.71 -17.80
CA ILE A 661 8.40 12.23 -19.13
C ILE A 661 7.61 11.20 -19.95
N PRO A 662 6.72 11.62 -20.86
CA PRO A 662 5.99 10.70 -21.71
C PRO A 662 6.93 9.84 -22.57
N ALA A 663 6.67 8.52 -22.60
CA ALA A 663 7.37 7.61 -23.51
C ALA A 663 6.95 7.79 -24.98
N SER A 664 5.86 8.51 -25.24
CA SER A 664 5.39 8.84 -26.59
C SER A 664 6.38 9.68 -27.39
N GLY A 665 7.30 10.40 -26.73
CA GLY A 665 8.42 11.10 -27.38
C GLY A 665 9.50 10.17 -27.94
N GLY A 666 9.39 8.85 -27.70
CA GLY A 666 10.37 7.85 -28.11
C GLY A 666 11.46 7.60 -27.08
N ALA A 667 12.46 6.81 -27.47
CA ALA A 667 13.58 6.45 -26.61
C ALA A 667 14.43 7.69 -26.27
N VAL A 668 14.82 7.81 -25.01
CA VAL A 668 15.76 8.84 -24.54
C VAL A 668 17.15 8.48 -25.05
N ARG A 669 17.79 9.40 -25.77
CA ARG A 669 19.11 9.21 -26.41
C ARG A 669 20.21 9.99 -25.73
N GLU A 670 19.88 11.18 -25.24
CA GLU A 670 20.83 12.09 -24.61
C GLU A 670 20.17 12.81 -23.44
N ILE A 671 20.93 12.97 -22.37
CA ILE A 671 20.61 13.84 -21.24
C ILE A 671 21.79 14.77 -20.99
N THR A 672 21.54 16.07 -20.96
CA THR A 672 22.49 17.08 -20.52
C THR A 672 21.95 17.79 -19.28
N LEU A 673 22.70 17.73 -18.18
CA LEU A 673 22.36 18.46 -16.95
C LEU A 673 23.08 19.82 -16.94
N TYR A 674 22.31 20.86 -16.62
CA TYR A 674 22.80 22.23 -16.50
C TYR A 674 22.64 22.76 -15.08
N LYS A 675 23.59 23.58 -14.65
CA LYS A 675 23.41 24.48 -13.50
C LYS A 675 22.77 25.77 -14.01
N THR A 676 21.57 26.05 -13.52
CA THR A 676 20.73 27.20 -13.90
C THR A 676 20.15 27.84 -12.64
N PRO A 677 20.94 28.62 -11.89
CA PRO A 677 20.52 29.14 -10.61
C PRO A 677 19.24 29.98 -10.70
N ASN A 678 18.28 29.67 -9.83
CA ASN A 678 17.01 30.36 -9.61
C ASN A 678 16.29 30.60 -10.94
N ILE A 679 16.26 29.57 -11.78
CA ILE A 679 15.82 29.73 -13.17
C ILE A 679 14.40 30.29 -13.23
N GLU A 680 13.53 29.87 -12.31
CA GLU A 680 12.14 30.30 -12.20
C GLU A 680 11.99 31.80 -11.94
N ARG A 681 13.02 32.47 -11.40
CA ARG A 681 13.04 33.91 -11.08
C ARG A 681 13.71 34.75 -12.15
N THR A 682 14.28 34.14 -13.19
CA THR A 682 15.02 34.86 -14.22
C THR A 682 14.07 35.76 -15.04
N ALA A 683 14.35 37.07 -15.00
CA ALA A 683 13.65 38.08 -15.81
C ALA A 683 14.13 38.03 -17.27
N GLY A 684 13.20 38.06 -18.24
CA GLY A 684 13.52 38.10 -19.67
C GLY A 684 13.64 36.72 -20.35
N ALA A 685 14.23 36.68 -21.55
CA ALA A 685 14.42 35.45 -22.31
C ALA A 685 15.64 34.67 -21.77
N PHE A 686 15.39 33.49 -21.19
CA PHE A 686 16.47 32.57 -20.81
C PHE A 686 16.90 31.72 -22.01
N SER A 687 18.21 31.53 -22.16
CA SER A 687 18.78 30.60 -23.13
C SER A 687 19.64 29.55 -22.43
N ILE A 688 19.37 28.28 -22.71
CA ILE A 688 20.18 27.17 -22.18
C ILE A 688 21.61 27.17 -22.72
N GLN A 689 21.87 27.87 -23.83
CA GLN A 689 23.21 27.97 -24.43
C GLN A 689 24.22 28.72 -23.54
N SER A 690 23.75 29.57 -22.63
CA SER A 690 24.59 30.28 -21.67
C SER A 690 24.71 29.58 -20.31
N ALA A 691 24.02 28.45 -20.12
CA ALA A 691 24.03 27.72 -18.87
C ALA A 691 25.30 26.85 -18.74
N GLU A 692 25.78 26.67 -17.52
CA GLU A 692 26.91 25.80 -17.23
C GLU A 692 26.50 24.33 -17.43
N VAL A 693 27.18 23.63 -18.34
CA VAL A 693 27.01 22.19 -18.53
C VAL A 693 27.77 21.45 -17.44
N LEU A 694 27.06 20.67 -16.62
CA LEU A 694 27.68 19.83 -15.59
C LEU A 694 28.13 18.49 -16.18
N PHE A 695 27.30 17.88 -17.01
CA PHE A 695 27.68 16.71 -17.82
C PHE A 695 26.68 16.49 -18.96
N THR A 696 27.11 15.73 -19.97
CA THR A 696 26.24 15.13 -20.98
C THR A 696 26.43 13.62 -20.99
N ARG A 697 25.33 12.88 -21.09
CA ARG A 697 25.32 11.43 -21.15
C ARG A 697 24.48 10.96 -22.34
N GLN A 698 25.06 10.08 -23.15
CA GLN A 698 24.39 9.37 -24.24
C GLN A 698 23.94 7.99 -23.77
N PHE A 699 22.85 7.47 -24.33
CA PHE A 699 22.26 6.16 -23.98
C PHE A 699 22.13 5.23 -25.18
#